data_AF-A0A350H7P3-F1
#
_entry.id   AF-A0A350H7P3-F1
#
_cell.length_a   1.000
_cell.length_b   1.000
_cell.length_c   1.000
_cell.angle_alpha   90.00
_cell.angle_beta   90.00
_cell.angle_gamma   90.00
#
_symmetry.space_group_name_H-M   'P 1'
#
loop_
_entity.id
_entity.type
_entity.pdbx_description
1 polymer ?
#
loop_
_entity_poly.entity_id
_entity_poly.type
_entity_poly.pdbx_seq_one_letter_code
_entity_poly.pdbx_strand_id
1 'polypeptide(L)'
;YGVQMDIPDLRSVVATEEGLGEDAYVGCAVTGTETADEKVMQLATKHFNAVTLGNELKLDCMLGYNNASSKDVEFTYVNKNTFKACDEDDENAMKVPVLNYKNAEERLDMFLKWNEENPDKQIKVRGHVLVWHSQAPGWFFKKDYAGLFQDNTGAPELKTSDGVTEDKENGTYAEDATKEEMDRRQEWYIKTMLEHFTAPGSKYENLFYGWDVVNEAVSDNSGTYRNAKENSRWWNIYKDQSFITNAFVYANKYAPKSLKLYYNDYNETVATKVKGIVKLLEDVKATKGARIDGCGMQAHYGIDNPTMGQVEAAVRAYSAVVDEVMLTELDVKASSEYDGTKATRVAEYTKQAYFYKNLYDTLVKLDKEEGINVSGIVVWGTVDKYSWLNDSNNVGGAANGGAQCPLLFDSNYQAKPAYWAFVDADKLEPYIQNVFVVESADGSFDNANTYSFGNDKVTCEFSPIWDAKKLTVKALVKGKLADTDKVTLYYFDGETKKAEVAAKDMKAVEGGYEAVLTLDGAYAVGEAKLDVVVSVGEDKVAFNDVKLTQEESDQYYANANFRPFAEITKGTVKIDGEVDDAWKDAVTVPLTINLGSNVTAEAKLLWDEDNLYVKADVVDPVLNKDSANAYEQDSVEVFIDENNHKSDSYEEDDKQYRINYENTQSFSGDKCVADNVKSFAVVPKDGKGYSIEAAFKWTDIKAAEGSLIGLELQVNDADESGKRIGTLSWYDKSGMGWSAPSVFGTAKLVGEAKKADNKVDEKKTDSKTTVETKSVDGPKVGTKVEDKKFNYVVTKAGTTDGKTVGEVAVVASKNKKAKAVTVSASVTIDGVKYNVTEIKAKAFYANKKLTKVTIGKNVKKIGSKAFAKCTSLKSVNCKSNKLTTIGGSAFAGDKKLRTFKMKSNKKLKSVGKKAFKGVSKKCKFYVPKKLKKAYKKTLKKGGFKGKIK
;
A
#
# COMPACT_ATOMS: atom_id res chain seq x y z
N TYR A 1 7.07 5.94 29.84
CA TYR A 1 7.80 4.68 29.61
C TYR A 1 9.29 4.98 29.61
N GLY A 2 10.09 4.09 30.19
CA GLY A 2 11.56 4.15 30.11
C GLY A 2 12.03 3.54 28.78
N VAL A 3 13.31 3.74 28.44
CA VAL A 3 13.93 3.08 27.28
C VAL A 3 13.99 1.57 27.51
N GLN A 4 13.68 0.78 26.49
CA GLN A 4 13.81 -0.68 26.56
C GLN A 4 15.27 -1.09 26.43
N MET A 5 15.99 -1.18 27.55
CA MET A 5 17.43 -1.50 27.57
C MET A 5 17.73 -3.00 27.57
N ASP A 6 16.79 -3.84 28.01
CA ASP A 6 16.96 -5.29 28.17
C ASP A 6 16.59 -6.06 26.89
N ILE A 7 17.26 -5.71 25.79
CA ILE A 7 17.18 -6.33 24.47
C ILE A 7 18.59 -6.29 23.83
N PRO A 8 18.90 -7.16 22.85
CA PRO A 8 20.20 -7.16 22.17
C PRO A 8 20.56 -5.79 21.56
N ASP A 9 21.84 -5.55 21.27
CA ASP A 9 22.21 -4.33 20.54
C ASP A 9 21.97 -4.57 19.04
N LEU A 10 21.47 -3.58 18.30
CA LEU A 10 21.16 -3.79 16.87
C LEU A 10 22.45 -4.07 16.08
N ARG A 11 23.49 -3.28 16.37
CA ARG A 11 24.84 -3.46 15.79
C ARG A 11 25.46 -4.84 16.04
N SER A 12 25.16 -5.49 17.18
CA SER A 12 25.76 -6.80 17.48
C SER A 12 25.15 -7.95 16.67
N VAL A 13 24.15 -7.64 15.84
CA VAL A 13 23.56 -8.58 14.89
C VAL A 13 23.90 -8.14 13.46
N VAL A 14 23.68 -6.86 13.16
CA VAL A 14 23.86 -6.35 11.79
C VAL A 14 25.34 -6.25 11.37
N ALA A 15 26.23 -5.81 12.27
CA ALA A 15 27.66 -5.68 12.01
C ALA A 15 28.43 -6.92 12.50
N THR A 16 28.22 -8.03 11.82
CA THR A 16 28.84 -9.34 12.10
C THR A 16 29.21 -10.03 10.79
N GLU A 17 30.03 -11.07 10.83
CA GLU A 17 30.38 -11.86 9.64
C GLU A 17 29.12 -12.45 8.97
N GLU A 18 28.15 -12.92 9.75
CA GLU A 18 26.87 -13.44 9.25
C GLU A 18 25.92 -12.33 8.76
N GLY A 19 26.12 -11.09 9.22
CA GLY A 19 25.41 -9.90 8.77
C GLY A 19 26.08 -9.21 7.58
N LEU A 20 26.21 -7.89 7.65
CA LEU A 20 26.83 -7.03 6.60
C LEU A 20 28.35 -6.86 6.78
N GLY A 21 29.00 -7.71 7.59
CA GLY A 21 30.40 -7.59 7.95
C GLY A 21 30.64 -6.83 9.25
N GLU A 22 31.77 -7.14 9.92
CA GLU A 22 32.12 -6.56 11.23
C GLU A 22 32.36 -5.05 11.19
N ASP A 23 32.77 -4.52 10.02
CA ASP A 23 33.04 -3.10 9.80
C ASP A 23 31.80 -2.30 9.35
N ALA A 24 30.62 -2.94 9.27
CA ALA A 24 29.41 -2.30 8.79
C ALA A 24 28.91 -1.19 9.73
N TYR A 25 28.46 -0.09 9.13
CA TYR A 25 27.84 1.01 9.85
C TYR A 25 26.34 0.74 10.08
N VAL A 26 25.97 0.62 11.34
CA VAL A 26 24.59 0.46 11.81
C VAL A 26 24.23 1.74 12.52
N GLY A 27 23.45 2.60 11.86
CA GLY A 27 23.29 3.98 12.29
C GLY A 27 21.86 4.48 12.44
N CYS A 28 21.76 5.67 13.01
CA CYS A 28 20.52 6.45 13.05
C CYS A 28 20.78 7.94 12.79
N ALA A 29 19.83 8.63 12.17
CA ALA A 29 19.84 10.09 12.11
C ALA A 29 19.33 10.71 13.42
N VAL A 30 19.91 11.85 13.79
CA VAL A 30 19.46 12.68 14.92
C VAL A 30 19.49 14.15 14.55
N THR A 31 18.53 14.91 15.07
CA THR A 31 18.45 16.37 14.94
C THR A 31 18.77 17.08 16.25
N GLY A 32 18.91 18.40 16.20
CA GLY A 32 19.12 19.24 17.38
C GLY A 32 18.03 19.13 18.45
N THR A 33 16.80 18.81 18.05
CA THR A 33 15.67 18.59 18.97
C THR A 33 15.69 17.19 19.59
N GLU A 34 16.15 16.20 18.83
CA GLU A 34 16.27 14.80 19.27
C GLU A 34 17.44 14.57 20.20
N THR A 35 18.58 15.21 19.92
CA THR A 35 19.79 15.15 20.78
C THR A 35 19.55 15.72 22.18
N ALA A 36 18.55 16.60 22.35
CA ALA A 36 18.11 17.09 23.66
C ALA A 36 17.25 16.07 24.45
N ASP A 37 16.76 15.00 23.82
CA ASP A 37 16.01 13.93 24.47
C ASP A 37 16.99 12.83 24.92
N GLU A 38 17.33 12.79 26.21
CA GLU A 38 18.28 11.81 26.78
C GLU A 38 17.93 10.36 26.42
N LYS A 39 16.65 10.04 26.21
CA LYS A 39 16.21 8.69 25.85
C LYS A 39 16.50 8.34 24.41
N VAL A 40 16.47 9.33 23.51
CA VAL A 40 16.94 9.15 22.13
C VAL A 40 18.44 8.87 22.16
N MET A 41 19.20 9.62 22.95
CA MET A 41 20.65 9.39 23.07
C MET A 41 20.96 8.01 23.68
N GLN A 42 20.20 7.55 24.66
CA GLN A 42 20.33 6.19 25.21
C GLN A 42 20.09 5.11 24.15
N LEU A 43 19.09 5.28 23.27
CA LEU A 43 18.86 4.36 22.15
C LEU A 43 20.00 4.43 21.12
N ALA A 44 20.39 5.65 20.74
CA ALA A 44 21.46 5.91 19.78
C ALA A 44 22.76 5.20 20.22
N THR A 45 23.17 5.39 21.47
CA THR A 45 24.44 4.87 21.97
C THR A 45 24.41 3.38 22.34
N LYS A 46 23.22 2.84 22.64
CA LYS A 46 23.04 1.41 22.86
C LYS A 46 23.10 0.62 21.55
N HIS A 47 22.32 1.02 20.55
CA HIS A 47 22.03 0.15 19.40
C HIS A 47 22.93 0.38 18.19
N PHE A 48 23.54 1.56 18.07
CA PHE A 48 24.19 2.01 16.82
C PHE A 48 25.70 2.25 17.02
N ASN A 49 26.45 2.17 15.92
CA ASN A 49 27.87 2.57 15.84
C ASN A 49 28.09 3.75 14.87
N ALA A 50 27.01 4.28 14.27
CA ALA A 50 27.03 5.42 13.37
C ALA A 50 25.87 6.39 13.64
N VAL A 51 26.09 7.67 13.37
CA VAL A 51 25.03 8.70 13.38
C VAL A 51 25.17 9.65 12.19
N THR A 52 24.03 10.20 11.76
CA THR A 52 23.99 11.31 10.80
C THR A 52 23.28 12.49 11.47
N LEU A 53 23.85 13.69 11.40
CA LEU A 53 23.14 14.89 11.84
C LEU A 53 22.15 15.31 10.75
N GLY A 54 20.84 15.30 11.08
CA GLY A 54 19.79 15.43 10.07
C GLY A 54 19.75 16.80 9.37
N ASN A 55 20.23 17.86 10.03
CA ASN A 55 20.24 19.22 9.44
C ASN A 55 21.50 20.04 9.75
N GLU A 56 22.22 19.71 10.81
CA GLU A 56 23.19 20.61 11.43
C GLU A 56 24.49 20.78 10.61
N LEU A 57 24.72 19.95 9.59
CA LEU A 57 25.86 20.05 8.66
C LEU A 57 25.47 20.52 7.25
N LYS A 58 24.19 20.85 7.01
CA LYS A 58 23.71 21.37 5.73
C LYS A 58 24.12 22.83 5.52
N LEU A 59 24.21 23.25 4.25
CA LEU A 59 24.71 24.57 3.86
C LEU A 59 23.98 25.73 4.55
N ASP A 60 22.64 25.71 4.64
CA ASP A 60 21.88 26.75 5.35
C ASP A 60 22.20 26.84 6.85
N CYS A 61 22.36 25.71 7.53
CA CYS A 61 22.78 25.66 8.93
C CYS A 61 24.17 26.25 9.12
N MET A 62 25.11 25.84 8.27
CA MET A 62 26.49 26.35 8.29
C MET A 62 26.58 27.86 7.99
N LEU A 63 25.51 28.44 7.43
CA LEU A 63 25.36 29.87 7.18
C LEU A 63 24.39 30.56 8.18
N GLY A 64 24.02 29.90 9.28
CA GLY A 64 23.30 30.51 10.42
C GLY A 64 21.84 30.09 10.65
N TYR A 65 21.28 29.12 9.90
CA TYR A 65 19.85 28.72 9.91
C TYR A 65 18.86 29.84 9.50
N ASN A 66 17.77 29.45 8.80
CA ASN A 66 16.64 30.25 8.29
C ASN A 66 16.79 30.97 6.93
N ASN A 67 15.96 30.54 6.00
CA ASN A 67 15.61 31.20 4.73
C ASN A 67 14.87 32.56 4.87
N ALA A 68 14.79 33.18 6.06
CA ALA A 68 13.87 34.30 6.30
C ALA A 68 14.43 35.53 7.03
N SER A 69 15.62 35.50 7.66
CA SER A 69 16.18 36.73 8.26
C SER A 69 17.69 36.67 8.44
N SER A 70 18.42 37.09 7.41
CA SER A 70 19.88 37.13 7.32
C SER A 70 20.54 38.27 8.13
N LYS A 71 20.02 38.65 9.30
CA LYS A 71 20.53 39.82 10.05
C LYS A 71 21.93 39.63 10.65
N ASP A 72 22.40 38.38 10.75
CA ASP A 72 23.60 38.03 11.50
C ASP A 72 24.68 37.30 10.67
N VAL A 73 24.60 37.33 9.32
CA VAL A 73 25.66 36.74 8.48
C VAL A 73 26.85 37.69 8.40
N GLU A 74 27.94 37.33 9.05
CA GLU A 74 29.21 38.05 8.96
C GLU A 74 29.99 37.64 7.69
N PHE A 75 30.77 38.56 7.15
CA PHE A 75 31.61 38.33 5.98
C PHE A 75 33.08 38.62 6.30
N THR A 76 33.96 37.89 5.62
CA THR A 76 35.40 38.11 5.64
C THR A 76 35.96 38.03 4.22
N TYR A 77 37.25 38.30 4.05
CA TYR A 77 37.94 38.23 2.77
C TYR A 77 39.04 37.17 2.82
N VAL A 78 39.10 36.37 1.75
CA VAL A 78 40.14 35.38 1.54
C VAL A 78 40.78 35.58 0.19
N ASN A 79 42.07 35.30 0.07
CA ASN A 79 42.74 35.33 -1.22
C ASN A 79 42.21 34.17 -2.08
N LYS A 80 41.57 34.46 -3.21
CA LYS A 80 40.86 33.49 -4.07
C LYS A 80 41.74 32.35 -4.59
N ASN A 81 43.07 32.50 -4.57
CA ASN A 81 44.00 31.48 -5.03
C ASN A 81 44.49 30.54 -3.92
N THR A 82 44.47 31.00 -2.66
CA THR A 82 45.01 30.25 -1.52
C THR A 82 43.98 29.95 -0.43
N PHE A 83 42.84 30.64 -0.45
CA PHE A 83 41.79 30.67 0.57
C PHE A 83 42.26 31.03 1.99
N LYS A 84 43.42 31.69 2.11
CA LYS A 84 43.89 32.28 3.37
C LYS A 84 43.26 33.65 3.56
N ALA A 85 43.01 34.04 4.82
CA ALA A 85 42.53 35.37 5.15
C ALA A 85 43.46 36.45 4.54
N CYS A 86 42.85 37.49 3.97
CA CYS A 86 43.55 38.65 3.41
C CYS A 86 42.76 39.92 3.70
N ASP A 87 43.39 41.07 3.44
CA ASP A 87 42.69 42.36 3.49
C ASP A 87 41.75 42.49 2.28
N GLU A 88 40.73 43.34 2.40
CA GLU A 88 39.75 43.57 1.33
C GLU A 88 40.36 44.18 0.06
N ASP A 89 41.48 44.89 0.22
CA ASP A 89 42.21 45.56 -0.87
C ASP A 89 43.21 44.63 -1.60
N ASP A 90 43.35 43.36 -1.21
CA ASP A 90 44.18 42.39 -1.93
C ASP A 90 43.63 42.20 -3.36
N GLU A 91 44.50 42.25 -4.38
CA GLU A 91 44.13 42.08 -5.80
C GLU A 91 43.40 40.76 -6.11
N ASN A 92 43.56 39.77 -5.22
CA ASN A 92 42.95 38.46 -5.28
C ASN A 92 41.92 38.25 -4.16
N ALA A 93 41.48 39.29 -3.45
CA ALA A 93 40.45 39.19 -2.41
C ALA A 93 39.14 38.61 -2.96
N MET A 94 38.56 37.68 -2.22
CA MET A 94 37.24 37.11 -2.44
C MET A 94 36.45 37.21 -1.14
N LYS A 95 35.32 37.93 -1.19
CA LYS A 95 34.39 38.03 -0.07
C LYS A 95 33.69 36.69 0.16
N VAL A 96 33.65 36.21 1.39
CA VAL A 96 33.01 34.95 1.79
C VAL A 96 32.28 35.10 3.13
N PRO A 97 31.17 34.37 3.36
CA PRO A 97 30.51 34.37 4.66
C PRO A 97 31.36 33.65 5.71
N VAL A 98 31.26 34.07 6.97
CA VAL A 98 31.84 33.33 8.10
C VAL A 98 30.91 32.16 8.43
N LEU A 99 31.43 30.93 8.37
CA LEU A 99 30.65 29.73 8.68
C LEU A 99 30.35 29.63 10.19
N ASN A 100 29.14 29.19 10.53
CA ASN A 100 28.68 28.97 11.89
C ASN A 100 28.70 27.47 12.24
N TYR A 101 29.70 27.06 13.02
CA TYR A 101 29.87 25.66 13.44
C TYR A 101 29.12 25.29 14.70
N LYS A 102 28.62 26.27 15.46
CA LYS A 102 28.15 26.08 16.84
C LYS A 102 27.12 24.95 16.97
N ASN A 103 26.12 24.93 16.08
CA ASN A 103 25.04 23.93 16.16
C ASN A 103 25.58 22.51 15.89
N ALA A 104 26.47 22.35 14.92
CA ALA A 104 27.10 21.08 14.60
C ALA A 104 28.03 20.63 15.75
N GLU A 105 28.94 21.50 16.18
CA GLU A 105 29.92 21.20 17.24
C GLU A 105 29.26 20.83 18.56
N GLU A 106 28.19 21.53 18.96
CA GLU A 106 27.43 21.18 20.17
C GLU A 106 26.92 19.73 20.14
N ARG A 107 26.60 19.17 18.96
CA ARG A 107 26.13 17.78 18.83
C ARG A 107 27.29 16.81 18.66
N LEU A 108 28.30 17.16 17.87
CA LEU A 108 29.49 16.32 17.65
C LEU A 108 30.27 16.12 18.96
N ASP A 109 30.33 17.13 19.82
CA ASP A 109 30.97 17.06 21.13
C ASP A 109 30.33 16.02 22.05
N MET A 110 29.02 15.77 21.90
CA MET A 110 28.33 14.73 22.65
C MET A 110 28.85 13.34 22.26
N PHE A 111 29.11 13.11 20.97
CA PHE A 111 29.63 11.83 20.47
C PHE A 111 31.13 11.68 20.74
N LEU A 112 31.92 12.75 20.67
CA LEU A 112 33.32 12.73 21.11
C LEU A 112 33.42 12.32 22.58
N LYS A 113 32.64 12.97 23.45
CA LYS A 113 32.61 12.63 24.87
C LYS A 113 32.19 11.18 25.10
N TRP A 114 31.15 10.70 24.40
CA TRP A 114 30.74 9.30 24.47
C TRP A 114 31.88 8.35 24.08
N ASN A 115 32.58 8.65 22.99
CA ASN A 115 33.67 7.82 22.47
C ASN A 115 34.89 7.80 23.40
N GLU A 116 35.19 8.92 24.06
CA GLU A 116 36.22 8.99 25.10
C GLU A 116 35.86 8.13 26.32
N GLU A 117 34.59 8.14 26.73
CA GLU A 117 34.09 7.34 27.86
C GLU A 117 33.90 5.85 27.49
N ASN A 118 33.78 5.52 26.19
CA ASN A 118 33.45 4.18 25.69
C ASN A 118 34.31 3.81 24.45
N PRO A 119 35.64 3.60 24.62
CA PRO A 119 36.56 3.38 23.50
C PRO A 119 36.25 2.12 22.67
N ASP A 120 35.61 1.10 23.26
CA ASP A 120 35.23 -0.14 22.56
C ASP A 120 33.85 -0.07 21.88
N LYS A 121 33.13 1.06 22.02
CA LYS A 121 31.76 1.26 21.53
C LYS A 121 31.61 2.63 20.86
N GLN A 122 32.62 3.02 20.10
CA GLN A 122 32.65 4.30 19.42
C GLN A 122 31.49 4.44 18.44
N ILE A 123 31.02 5.67 18.31
CA ILE A 123 30.04 6.11 17.33
C ILE A 123 30.75 7.02 16.33
N LYS A 124 30.68 6.67 15.05
CA LYS A 124 31.20 7.49 13.95
C LYS A 124 30.10 8.34 13.35
N VAL A 125 30.48 9.38 12.59
CA VAL A 125 29.55 10.34 12.00
C VAL A 125 29.64 10.32 10.48
N ARG A 126 28.47 10.37 9.80
CA ARG A 126 28.38 10.73 8.39
C ARG A 126 28.24 12.23 8.25
N GLY A 127 29.08 12.86 7.44
CA GLY A 127 28.89 14.23 7.02
C GLY A 127 27.75 14.33 6.00
N HIS A 128 26.76 15.18 6.25
CA HIS A 128 25.59 15.35 5.39
C HIS A 128 25.16 16.82 5.40
N VAL A 129 25.36 17.61 4.34
CA VAL A 129 25.87 17.33 2.99
C VAL A 129 26.61 18.58 2.49
N LEU A 130 27.63 18.43 1.62
CA LEU A 130 28.35 19.58 1.05
C LEU A 130 27.57 20.31 -0.07
N VAL A 131 27.00 19.58 -1.03
CA VAL A 131 26.30 20.16 -2.19
C VAL A 131 24.91 19.56 -2.31
N TRP A 132 23.90 20.41 -2.15
CA TRP A 132 22.50 20.04 -2.33
C TRP A 132 21.71 21.20 -2.95
N HIS A 133 20.66 20.88 -3.70
CA HIS A 133 19.80 21.87 -4.34
C HIS A 133 18.77 22.47 -3.36
N SER A 134 18.37 21.69 -2.34
CA SER A 134 17.54 22.13 -1.22
C SER A 134 18.41 22.63 -0.06
N GLN A 135 17.80 23.37 0.86
CA GLN A 135 18.47 23.96 2.04
C GLN A 135 19.78 24.69 1.70
N ALA A 136 19.80 25.30 0.51
CA ALA A 136 20.88 26.13 0.00
C ALA A 136 20.33 27.56 -0.17
N PRO A 137 20.76 28.53 0.68
CA PRO A 137 20.20 29.87 0.66
C PRO A 137 20.38 30.54 -0.70
N GLY A 138 19.30 31.13 -1.23
CA GLY A 138 19.31 31.70 -2.59
C GLY A 138 20.37 32.79 -2.80
N TRP A 139 20.65 33.60 -1.78
CA TRP A 139 21.65 34.67 -1.81
C TRP A 139 23.09 34.14 -2.00
N PHE A 140 23.37 32.88 -1.69
CA PHE A 140 24.70 32.28 -1.87
C PHE A 140 25.10 32.21 -3.36
N PHE A 141 24.11 32.17 -4.25
CA PHE A 141 24.27 32.08 -5.71
C PHE A 141 24.25 33.43 -6.41
N LYS A 142 24.12 34.53 -5.65
CA LYS A 142 24.03 35.89 -6.19
C LYS A 142 25.39 36.57 -6.19
N LYS A 143 25.61 37.43 -7.17
CA LYS A 143 26.77 38.33 -7.23
C LYS A 143 26.79 39.19 -5.98
N ASP A 144 27.97 39.31 -5.35
CA ASP A 144 28.16 40.04 -4.09
C ASP A 144 27.22 39.64 -2.94
N TYR A 145 26.63 38.45 -3.02
CA TYR A 145 25.60 37.96 -2.09
C TYR A 145 24.36 38.88 -2.05
N ALA A 146 23.99 39.49 -3.19
CA ALA A 146 22.81 40.32 -3.29
C ALA A 146 21.52 39.57 -2.88
N GLY A 147 20.56 40.28 -2.30
CA GLY A 147 19.31 39.70 -1.80
C GLY A 147 19.38 39.12 -0.39
N LEU A 148 20.50 39.26 0.34
CA LEU A 148 20.46 39.25 1.80
C LEU A 148 19.37 40.25 2.24
N PHE A 149 18.49 39.85 3.16
CA PHE A 149 17.34 40.60 3.70
C PHE A 149 16.00 40.60 2.93
N GLN A 150 15.85 39.85 1.82
CA GLN A 150 14.51 39.62 1.22
C GLN A 150 13.93 38.27 1.67
N ASP A 151 12.71 38.31 2.23
CA ASP A 151 11.93 37.17 2.70
C ASP A 151 11.77 36.13 1.58
N ASN A 152 12.55 35.05 1.59
CA ASN A 152 12.45 33.96 0.61
C ASN A 152 12.06 32.66 1.33
N THR A 153 10.91 32.70 2.02
CA THR A 153 10.24 31.50 2.55
C THR A 153 9.55 30.65 1.48
N GLY A 154 9.68 31.02 0.21
CA GLY A 154 9.45 30.15 -0.94
C GLY A 154 10.54 30.41 -1.96
N ALA A 155 10.75 29.49 -2.91
CA ALA A 155 11.27 29.93 -4.20
C ALA A 155 10.50 31.20 -4.61
N PRO A 156 11.16 32.26 -5.13
CA PRO A 156 10.39 33.36 -5.69
C PRO A 156 9.39 32.72 -6.64
N GLU A 157 8.10 32.98 -6.45
CA GLU A 157 7.14 32.68 -7.49
C GLU A 157 7.73 33.29 -8.77
N LEU A 158 8.00 32.45 -9.77
CA LEU A 158 8.20 32.85 -11.15
C LEU A 158 6.86 33.39 -11.69
N LYS A 159 6.33 34.45 -11.07
CA LYS A 159 5.15 35.20 -11.52
C LYS A 159 5.27 36.65 -11.06
N THR A 160 5.47 37.55 -12.02
CA THR A 160 4.99 38.92 -11.86
C THR A 160 3.55 38.99 -12.36
N SER A 161 2.73 39.80 -11.72
CA SER A 161 1.33 40.05 -12.09
C SER A 161 1.16 40.84 -13.38
N ASP A 162 2.25 41.26 -14.04
CA ASP A 162 2.21 42.37 -15.01
C ASP A 162 2.86 42.04 -16.37
N GLY A 163 3.31 40.79 -16.61
CA GLY A 163 3.57 40.32 -17.97
C GLY A 163 4.63 41.09 -18.79
N VAL A 164 5.63 41.69 -18.15
CA VAL A 164 6.81 42.23 -18.84
C VAL A 164 8.07 41.65 -18.20
N THR A 165 8.74 40.78 -18.95
CA THR A 165 10.09 40.31 -18.66
C THR A 165 11.08 41.36 -19.14
N GLU A 166 11.83 41.99 -18.23
CA GLU A 166 13.13 42.54 -18.58
C GLU A 166 14.05 41.35 -18.90
N ASP A 167 14.40 41.26 -20.19
CA ASP A 167 15.39 40.44 -20.88
C ASP A 167 15.69 39.02 -20.36
N LYS A 168 14.90 38.08 -20.89
CA LYS A 168 15.19 36.64 -20.97
C LYS A 168 16.07 36.32 -22.19
N GLU A 169 17.33 36.73 -22.18
CA GLU A 169 18.35 36.03 -22.98
C GLU A 169 19.26 35.25 -22.01
N ASN A 170 19.19 33.92 -22.08
CA ASN A 170 20.08 32.94 -21.42
C ASN A 170 19.81 32.55 -19.95
N GLY A 171 18.79 33.10 -19.29
CA GLY A 171 18.33 32.59 -17.98
C GLY A 171 19.32 32.77 -16.84
N THR A 172 20.15 33.80 -16.91
CA THR A 172 20.96 34.38 -15.82
C THR A 172 20.40 35.75 -15.52
N TYR A 173 20.06 36.04 -14.26
CA TYR A 173 19.73 37.40 -13.85
C TYR A 173 21.03 38.22 -13.74
N ALA A 174 21.00 39.53 -14.00
CA ALA A 174 22.19 40.41 -13.90
C ALA A 174 22.88 40.41 -12.52
N GLU A 175 22.22 39.81 -11.54
CA GLU A 175 22.55 39.69 -10.12
C GLU A 175 23.00 38.27 -9.73
N ASP A 176 23.07 37.30 -10.65
CA ASP A 176 23.60 35.96 -10.39
C ASP A 176 25.15 35.95 -10.41
N ALA A 177 25.76 35.09 -9.58
CA ALA A 177 27.22 34.89 -9.61
C ALA A 177 27.66 34.20 -10.91
N THR A 178 28.87 34.45 -11.38
CA THR A 178 29.41 33.74 -12.55
C THR A 178 29.78 32.29 -12.21
N LYS A 179 29.98 31.45 -13.23
CA LYS A 179 30.47 30.08 -13.06
C LYS A 179 31.81 30.06 -12.32
N GLU A 180 32.73 30.94 -12.69
CA GLU A 180 34.07 31.05 -12.09
C GLU A 180 34.01 31.52 -10.63
N GLU A 181 33.12 32.46 -10.32
CA GLU A 181 32.88 32.89 -8.93
C GLU A 181 32.32 31.72 -8.11
N MET A 182 31.36 30.96 -8.65
CA MET A 182 30.78 29.82 -7.96
C MET A 182 31.73 28.63 -7.86
N ASP A 183 32.65 28.43 -8.80
CA ASP A 183 33.72 27.44 -8.67
C ASP A 183 34.58 27.75 -7.45
N ARG A 184 34.97 29.03 -7.27
CA ARG A 184 35.74 29.46 -6.10
C ARG A 184 34.97 29.40 -4.79
N ARG A 185 33.69 29.78 -4.78
CA ARG A 185 32.84 29.66 -3.59
C ARG A 185 32.60 28.21 -3.20
N GLN A 186 32.37 27.32 -4.16
CA GLN A 186 32.18 25.90 -3.93
C GLN A 186 33.47 25.26 -3.37
N GLU A 187 34.62 25.54 -3.99
CA GLU A 187 35.91 25.03 -3.50
C GLU A 187 36.22 25.55 -2.09
N TRP A 188 36.03 26.86 -1.85
CA TRP A 188 36.22 27.47 -0.53
C TRP A 188 35.34 26.81 0.54
N TYR A 189 34.04 26.64 0.26
CA TYR A 189 33.11 26.05 1.22
C TYR A 189 33.49 24.60 1.55
N ILE A 190 33.74 23.77 0.52
CA ILE A 190 34.14 22.37 0.69
C ILE A 190 35.46 22.26 1.46
N LYS A 191 36.46 23.06 1.10
CA LYS A 191 37.74 23.13 1.82
C LYS A 191 37.52 23.45 3.29
N THR A 192 36.78 24.52 3.57
CA THR A 192 36.61 25.04 4.94
C THR A 192 35.88 24.02 5.81
N MET A 193 34.84 23.39 5.29
CA MET A 193 34.12 22.30 5.98
C MET A 193 35.04 21.11 6.27
N LEU A 194 35.72 20.58 5.24
CA LEU A 194 36.54 19.37 5.40
C LEU A 194 37.78 19.61 6.28
N GLU A 195 38.42 20.77 6.18
CA GLU A 195 39.54 21.12 7.06
C GLU A 195 39.09 21.27 8.52
N HIS A 196 37.95 21.92 8.77
CA HIS A 196 37.43 22.09 10.12
C HIS A 196 37.12 20.75 10.79
N PHE A 197 36.50 19.81 10.06
CA PHE A 197 35.98 18.57 10.64
C PHE A 197 36.86 17.33 10.45
N THR A 198 37.74 17.29 9.45
CA THR A 198 38.39 16.03 9.05
C THR A 198 39.89 16.13 8.78
N ALA A 199 40.47 17.35 8.71
CA ALA A 199 41.90 17.46 8.48
C ALA A 199 42.73 17.00 9.68
N PRO A 200 43.99 16.58 9.45
CA PRO A 200 44.93 16.26 10.52
C PRO A 200 45.05 17.40 11.55
N GLY A 201 44.87 17.07 12.82
CA GLY A 201 44.87 18.03 13.93
C GLY A 201 43.52 18.69 14.21
N SER A 202 42.47 18.39 13.44
CA SER A 202 41.10 18.75 13.79
C SER A 202 40.66 18.03 15.07
N LYS A 203 39.88 18.71 15.90
CA LYS A 203 39.20 18.11 17.07
C LYS A 203 38.35 16.89 16.68
N TYR A 204 37.83 16.85 15.45
CA TYR A 204 36.94 15.81 14.96
C TYR A 204 37.59 14.85 13.95
N GLU A 205 38.93 14.91 13.79
CA GLU A 205 39.70 14.19 12.75
C GLU A 205 39.28 12.72 12.56
N ASN A 206 39.06 11.98 13.66
CA ASN A 206 38.75 10.55 13.64
C ASN A 206 37.25 10.23 13.84
N LEU A 207 36.39 11.24 13.87
CA LEU A 207 34.96 11.08 14.13
C LEU A 207 34.17 10.71 12.86
N PHE A 208 34.56 11.28 11.72
CA PHE A 208 33.84 11.11 10.46
C PHE A 208 34.37 9.91 9.66
N TYR A 209 33.46 9.09 9.15
CA TYR A 209 33.83 7.95 8.30
C TYR A 209 33.55 8.18 6.81
N GLY A 210 32.59 9.05 6.50
CA GLY A 210 32.27 9.42 5.13
C GLY A 210 31.47 10.71 5.06
N TRP A 211 31.35 11.25 3.85
CA TRP A 211 30.61 12.48 3.59
C TRP A 211 29.78 12.37 2.31
N ASP A 212 28.51 12.76 2.37
CA ASP A 212 27.66 13.02 1.21
C ASP A 212 28.15 14.30 0.51
N VAL A 213 28.97 14.14 -0.54
CA VAL A 213 29.56 15.27 -1.26
C VAL A 213 28.49 15.97 -2.08
N VAL A 214 27.68 15.20 -2.80
CA VAL A 214 26.56 15.71 -3.60
C VAL A 214 25.30 14.89 -3.27
N ASN A 215 24.19 15.57 -3.05
CA ASN A 215 22.89 14.97 -2.74
C ASN A 215 21.85 15.30 -3.82
N GLU A 216 21.08 14.29 -4.23
CA GLU A 216 19.85 14.41 -5.05
C GLU A 216 20.00 15.19 -6.36
N ALA A 217 21.08 14.93 -7.08
CA ALA A 217 21.40 15.62 -8.33
C ALA A 217 20.80 14.94 -9.58
N VAL A 218 20.17 13.77 -9.45
CA VAL A 218 19.44 13.09 -10.54
C VAL A 218 17.94 13.38 -10.44
N SER A 219 17.32 13.70 -11.57
CA SER A 219 15.90 14.03 -11.72
C SER A 219 15.03 12.78 -11.64
N ASP A 220 13.94 12.87 -10.86
CA ASP A 220 12.89 11.84 -10.84
C ASP A 220 12.12 11.76 -12.17
N ASN A 221 12.02 12.88 -12.90
CA ASN A 221 11.22 12.96 -14.12
C ASN A 221 11.97 12.42 -15.34
N SER A 222 13.24 12.78 -15.51
CA SER A 222 14.01 12.43 -16.71
C SER A 222 15.00 11.28 -16.51
N GLY A 223 15.37 10.93 -15.28
CA GLY A 223 16.48 10.01 -15.03
C GLY A 223 17.84 10.56 -15.50
N THR A 224 17.95 11.88 -15.64
CA THR A 224 19.20 12.59 -15.99
C THR A 224 19.51 13.63 -14.91
N TYR A 225 20.49 14.51 -15.12
CA TYR A 225 20.82 15.56 -14.14
C TYR A 225 19.66 16.54 -13.92
N ARG A 226 19.42 16.85 -12.63
CA ARG A 226 18.44 17.84 -12.18
C ARG A 226 18.77 19.21 -12.75
N ASN A 227 17.77 19.88 -13.29
CA ASN A 227 17.94 21.17 -13.96
C ASN A 227 17.18 22.34 -13.29
N ALA A 228 17.23 23.50 -13.94
CA ALA A 228 16.56 24.73 -13.52
C ALA A 228 15.06 24.58 -13.21
N LYS A 229 14.34 23.77 -14.01
CA LYS A 229 12.89 23.54 -13.86
C LYS A 229 12.55 22.78 -12.58
N GLU A 230 13.55 22.14 -11.98
CA GLU A 230 13.45 21.39 -10.73
C GLU A 230 14.14 22.13 -9.58
N ASN A 231 14.24 23.46 -9.69
CA ASN A 231 14.74 24.38 -8.67
C ASN A 231 16.22 24.17 -8.27
N SER A 232 17.04 23.54 -9.13
CA SER A 232 18.49 23.47 -8.89
C SER A 232 19.17 24.81 -9.15
N ARG A 233 19.50 25.53 -8.07
CA ARG A 233 20.28 26.79 -8.15
C ARG A 233 21.70 26.57 -8.64
N TRP A 234 22.30 25.41 -8.33
CA TRP A 234 23.57 24.99 -8.90
C TRP A 234 23.50 24.91 -10.42
N TRP A 235 22.51 24.19 -10.96
CA TRP A 235 22.30 24.13 -12.40
C TRP A 235 22.02 25.51 -13.01
N ASN A 236 21.30 26.39 -12.30
CA ASN A 236 21.02 27.74 -12.79
C ASN A 236 22.30 28.55 -13.08
N ILE A 237 23.36 28.36 -12.29
CA ILE A 237 24.64 29.03 -12.54
C ILE A 237 25.46 28.28 -13.59
N TYR A 238 25.62 26.97 -13.40
CA TYR A 238 26.57 26.18 -14.19
C TYR A 238 26.07 25.80 -15.58
N LYS A 239 24.75 25.61 -15.74
CA LYS A 239 24.05 25.12 -16.95
C LYS A 239 24.50 23.74 -17.45
N ASP A 240 25.35 23.06 -16.70
CA ASP A 240 25.87 21.73 -16.95
C ASP A 240 26.17 21.02 -15.61
N GLN A 241 26.60 19.76 -15.67
CA GLN A 241 26.89 18.93 -14.50
C GLN A 241 28.25 19.22 -13.84
N SER A 242 29.03 20.22 -14.29
CA SER A 242 30.39 20.40 -13.78
C SER A 242 30.45 20.76 -12.31
N PHE A 243 29.40 21.37 -11.73
CA PHE A 243 29.33 21.60 -10.27
C PHE A 243 29.33 20.30 -9.45
N ILE A 244 28.89 19.17 -10.03
CA ILE A 244 28.89 17.86 -9.38
C ILE A 244 30.32 17.31 -9.37
N THR A 245 30.95 17.25 -10.55
CA THR A 245 32.30 16.68 -10.68
C THR A 245 33.35 17.57 -10.00
N ASN A 246 33.20 18.90 -10.06
CA ASN A 246 34.03 19.86 -9.32
C ASN A 246 33.95 19.63 -7.81
N ALA A 247 32.75 19.40 -7.26
CA ALA A 247 32.59 19.11 -5.84
C ALA A 247 33.41 17.89 -5.39
N PHE A 248 33.44 16.81 -6.17
CA PHE A 248 34.25 15.63 -5.87
C PHE A 248 35.76 15.87 -6.09
N VAL A 249 36.16 16.71 -7.05
CA VAL A 249 37.57 17.15 -7.19
C VAL A 249 38.00 17.92 -5.94
N TYR A 250 37.19 18.87 -5.49
CA TYR A 250 37.47 19.68 -4.30
C TYR A 250 37.46 18.80 -3.04
N ALA A 251 36.48 17.93 -2.87
CA ALA A 251 36.41 17.03 -1.72
C ALA A 251 37.64 16.10 -1.66
N ASN A 252 38.07 15.51 -2.78
CA ASN A 252 39.27 14.67 -2.82
C ASN A 252 40.56 15.44 -2.49
N LYS A 253 40.61 16.75 -2.78
CA LYS A 253 41.77 17.60 -2.49
C LYS A 253 41.96 17.87 -0.99
N TYR A 254 40.87 17.96 -0.23
CA TYR A 254 40.89 18.40 1.18
C TYR A 254 40.51 17.31 2.18
N ALA A 255 39.80 16.25 1.77
CA ALA A 255 39.48 15.13 2.63
C ALA A 255 40.70 14.21 2.86
N PRO A 256 40.88 13.64 4.07
CA PRO A 256 41.84 12.58 4.27
C PRO A 256 41.46 11.33 3.47
N LYS A 257 42.45 10.49 3.14
CA LYS A 257 42.20 9.27 2.34
C LYS A 257 41.29 8.27 3.02
N SER A 258 41.25 8.26 4.36
CA SER A 258 40.34 7.42 5.15
C SER A 258 38.87 7.86 5.06
N LEU A 259 38.59 9.14 4.78
CA LEU A 259 37.22 9.62 4.65
C LEU A 259 36.64 9.22 3.30
N LYS A 260 35.52 8.49 3.31
CA LYS A 260 34.81 8.04 2.11
C LYS A 260 33.94 9.14 1.52
N LEU A 261 33.94 9.28 0.20
CA LEU A 261 33.17 10.31 -0.52
C LEU A 261 31.98 9.68 -1.25
N TYR A 262 30.78 10.11 -0.87
CA TYR A 262 29.52 9.56 -1.37
C TYR A 262 28.78 10.51 -2.30
N TYR A 263 28.13 9.93 -3.31
CA TYR A 263 26.93 10.49 -3.91
C TYR A 263 25.70 9.90 -3.20
N ASN A 264 24.69 10.70 -2.84
CA ASN A 264 23.50 10.24 -2.09
C ASN A 264 22.19 10.66 -2.77
N ASP A 265 21.19 9.77 -2.86
CA ASP A 265 19.91 10.07 -3.55
C ASP A 265 18.74 9.19 -3.08
N TYR A 266 17.49 9.67 -3.28
CA TYR A 266 16.24 8.92 -3.07
C TYR A 266 15.67 8.37 -4.38
N ASN A 267 14.58 7.58 -4.34
CA ASN A 267 14.01 6.90 -5.53
C ASN A 267 15.07 6.13 -6.34
N GLU A 268 16.15 5.76 -5.67
CA GLU A 268 17.37 5.19 -6.22
C GLU A 268 17.20 3.74 -6.67
N THR A 269 16.00 3.18 -6.50
CA THR A 269 15.60 1.86 -7.00
C THR A 269 14.68 1.94 -8.22
N VAL A 270 14.23 3.15 -8.59
CA VAL A 270 13.42 3.37 -9.79
C VAL A 270 14.30 3.22 -11.03
N ALA A 271 13.94 2.31 -11.93
CA ALA A 271 14.78 1.91 -13.07
C ALA A 271 15.31 3.09 -13.91
N THR A 272 14.48 4.09 -14.16
CA THR A 272 14.87 5.32 -14.88
C THR A 272 15.94 6.11 -14.11
N LYS A 273 15.82 6.20 -12.78
CA LYS A 273 16.76 6.92 -11.94
C LYS A 273 18.05 6.14 -11.72
N VAL A 274 17.99 4.80 -11.60
CA VAL A 274 19.17 3.92 -11.54
C VAL A 274 20.13 4.22 -12.70
N LYS A 275 19.61 4.32 -13.94
CA LYS A 275 20.42 4.67 -15.11
C LYS A 275 21.10 6.04 -14.98
N GLY A 276 20.37 7.03 -14.48
CA GLY A 276 20.91 8.38 -14.25
C GLY A 276 21.97 8.43 -13.16
N ILE A 277 21.77 7.69 -12.08
CA ILE A 277 22.73 7.59 -10.97
C ILE A 277 24.00 6.88 -11.44
N VAL A 278 23.89 5.73 -12.11
CA VAL A 278 25.06 5.04 -12.71
C VAL A 278 25.85 5.99 -13.60
N LYS A 279 25.18 6.75 -14.47
CA LYS A 279 25.83 7.74 -15.34
C LYS A 279 26.57 8.82 -14.55
N LEU A 280 25.99 9.30 -13.45
CA LEU A 280 26.63 10.26 -12.55
C LEU A 280 27.89 9.67 -11.91
N LEU A 281 27.78 8.46 -11.35
CA LEU A 281 28.91 7.78 -10.72
C LEU A 281 30.07 7.60 -11.72
N GLU A 282 29.76 7.18 -12.95
CA GLU A 282 30.73 7.05 -14.04
C GLU A 282 31.37 8.39 -14.43
N ASP A 283 30.59 9.46 -14.54
CA ASP A 283 31.09 10.80 -14.89
C ASP A 283 32.04 11.35 -13.81
N VAL A 284 31.73 11.12 -12.54
CA VAL A 284 32.63 11.48 -11.44
C VAL A 284 33.90 10.63 -11.50
N LYS A 285 33.79 9.31 -11.69
CA LYS A 285 34.95 8.41 -11.76
C LYS A 285 35.86 8.71 -12.97
N ALA A 286 35.29 9.17 -14.08
CA ALA A 286 36.03 9.61 -15.27
C ALA A 286 36.67 11.00 -15.12
N THR A 287 36.26 11.81 -14.14
CA THR A 287 36.79 13.17 -13.95
C THR A 287 38.17 13.13 -13.29
N LYS A 288 39.17 13.69 -13.96
CA LYS A 288 40.55 13.77 -13.43
C LYS A 288 40.59 14.50 -12.09
N GLY A 289 41.12 13.82 -11.06
CA GLY A 289 41.30 14.38 -9.73
C GLY A 289 40.07 14.27 -8.83
N ALA A 290 38.94 13.76 -9.32
CA ALA A 290 37.82 13.38 -8.48
C ALA A 290 38.08 12.02 -7.79
N ARG A 291 37.44 11.83 -6.64
CA ARG A 291 37.33 10.53 -5.97
C ARG A 291 35.88 10.36 -5.56
N ILE A 292 35.32 9.19 -5.86
CA ILE A 292 34.03 8.73 -5.38
C ILE A 292 34.23 7.30 -4.90
N ASP A 293 33.93 7.08 -3.62
CA ASP A 293 34.17 5.79 -2.98
C ASP A 293 32.87 4.98 -2.90
N GLY A 294 31.72 5.64 -2.73
CA GLY A 294 30.45 4.93 -2.58
C GLY A 294 29.20 5.67 -3.06
N CYS A 295 28.11 4.91 -3.10
CA CYS A 295 26.76 5.38 -3.42
C CYS A 295 25.84 5.20 -2.20
N GLY A 296 25.30 6.31 -1.72
CA GLY A 296 24.29 6.35 -0.68
C GLY A 296 22.90 6.20 -1.27
N MET A 297 22.20 5.17 -0.82
CA MET A 297 20.81 4.91 -1.11
C MET A 297 19.97 5.44 0.04
N GLN A 298 19.29 6.58 -0.13
CA GLN A 298 18.51 7.18 0.96
C GLN A 298 17.49 6.20 1.53
N ALA A 299 16.88 5.35 0.71
CA ALA A 299 15.97 4.32 1.17
C ALA A 299 14.72 4.84 1.92
N HIS A 300 14.19 5.97 1.46
CA HIS A 300 12.86 6.46 1.84
C HIS A 300 11.76 5.61 1.17
N TYR A 301 11.53 4.43 1.72
CA TYR A 301 10.67 3.41 1.11
C TYR A 301 9.24 3.44 1.63
N GLY A 302 8.34 2.81 0.90
CA GLY A 302 7.01 2.45 1.37
C GLY A 302 6.92 0.94 1.56
N ILE A 303 5.95 0.48 2.34
CA ILE A 303 5.70 -0.97 2.50
C ILE A 303 5.48 -1.68 1.17
N ASP A 304 4.89 -0.98 0.19
CA ASP A 304 4.52 -1.55 -1.10
C ASP A 304 5.59 -1.35 -2.19
N ASN A 305 6.61 -0.51 -1.96
CA ASN A 305 7.66 -0.21 -2.95
C ASN A 305 8.93 0.33 -2.28
N PRO A 306 10.14 -0.09 -2.70
CA PRO A 306 10.44 -0.96 -3.84
C PRO A 306 10.22 -2.44 -3.57
N THR A 307 10.17 -3.22 -4.65
CA THR A 307 10.33 -4.68 -4.56
C THR A 307 11.78 -5.02 -4.24
N MET A 308 12.04 -6.18 -3.64
CA MET A 308 13.43 -6.61 -3.36
C MET A 308 14.23 -6.79 -4.64
N GLY A 309 13.60 -7.18 -5.75
CA GLY A 309 14.26 -7.25 -7.06
C GLY A 309 14.74 -5.88 -7.56
N GLN A 310 14.00 -4.80 -7.31
CA GLN A 310 14.45 -3.45 -7.61
C GLN A 310 15.64 -3.02 -6.74
N VAL A 311 15.64 -3.39 -5.45
CA VAL A 311 16.78 -3.17 -4.55
C VAL A 311 18.02 -3.93 -5.05
N GLU A 312 17.88 -5.22 -5.37
CA GLU A 312 18.98 -6.04 -5.92
C GLU A 312 19.55 -5.43 -7.21
N ALA A 313 18.69 -5.01 -8.14
CA ALA A 313 19.11 -4.43 -9.40
C ALA A 313 19.89 -3.12 -9.20
N ALA A 314 19.42 -2.25 -8.29
CA ALA A 314 20.09 -0.99 -7.98
C ALA A 314 21.46 -1.22 -7.32
N VAL A 315 21.53 -2.07 -6.30
CA VAL A 315 22.79 -2.40 -5.60
C VAL A 315 23.83 -2.93 -6.58
N ARG A 316 23.48 -3.93 -7.39
CA ARG A 316 24.42 -4.49 -8.40
C ARG A 316 24.86 -3.43 -9.40
N ALA A 317 23.96 -2.55 -9.85
CA ALA A 317 24.28 -1.48 -10.80
C ALA A 317 25.27 -0.46 -10.21
N TYR A 318 25.12 -0.09 -8.94
CA TYR A 318 26.02 0.86 -8.27
C TYR A 318 27.36 0.22 -7.92
N SER A 319 27.37 -1.00 -7.38
CA SER A 319 28.61 -1.73 -7.06
C SER A 319 29.47 -2.05 -8.28
N ALA A 320 28.91 -2.04 -9.49
CA ALA A 320 29.69 -2.13 -10.72
C ALA A 320 30.56 -0.88 -10.98
N VAL A 321 30.26 0.26 -10.34
CA VAL A 321 30.93 1.54 -10.56
C VAL A 321 31.69 2.02 -9.33
N VAL A 322 31.18 1.83 -8.12
CA VAL A 322 31.78 2.32 -6.86
C VAL A 322 32.14 1.18 -5.91
N ASP A 323 33.02 1.45 -4.94
CA ASP A 323 33.60 0.43 -4.08
C ASP A 323 32.63 -0.03 -2.97
N GLU A 324 31.66 0.80 -2.61
CA GLU A 324 30.66 0.47 -1.58
C GLU A 324 29.29 1.14 -1.81
N VAL A 325 28.23 0.48 -1.34
CA VAL A 325 26.87 1.02 -1.28
C VAL A 325 26.39 1.04 0.16
N MET A 326 25.58 2.03 0.54
CA MET A 326 25.05 2.16 1.90
C MET A 326 23.58 2.56 1.86
N LEU A 327 22.75 1.97 2.72
CA LEU A 327 21.45 2.59 3.02
C LEU A 327 21.66 3.72 4.01
N THR A 328 21.37 4.96 3.62
CA THR A 328 21.82 6.16 4.36
C THR A 328 20.72 6.84 5.17
N GLU A 329 19.44 6.66 4.78
CA GLU A 329 18.30 7.37 5.36
C GLU A 329 17.04 6.48 5.49
N LEU A 330 17.25 5.18 5.79
CA LEU A 330 16.19 4.17 5.76
C LEU A 330 15.02 4.56 6.68
N ASP A 331 13.85 4.71 6.07
CA ASP A 331 12.57 4.73 6.75
C ASP A 331 11.50 4.05 5.87
N VAL A 332 10.50 3.44 6.50
CA VAL A 332 9.48 2.66 5.79
C VAL A 332 8.11 3.23 6.08
N LYS A 333 7.67 4.09 5.16
CA LYS A 333 6.35 4.74 5.19
C LYS A 333 5.23 3.71 5.26
N ALA A 334 4.24 4.01 6.10
CA ALA A 334 3.10 3.13 6.33
C ALA A 334 2.21 2.96 5.08
N SER A 335 1.60 1.78 4.94
CA SER A 335 0.62 1.43 3.92
C SER A 335 -0.63 2.28 4.04
N SER A 336 -1.32 2.54 2.92
CA SER A 336 -2.54 3.37 2.87
C SER A 336 -3.68 2.90 3.79
N GLU A 337 -3.64 1.64 4.25
CA GLU A 337 -4.60 1.04 5.19
C GLU A 337 -4.40 1.48 6.65
N TYR A 338 -3.20 1.95 6.99
CA TYR A 338 -2.95 2.50 8.30
C TYR A 338 -3.68 3.84 8.47
N ASP A 339 -4.30 4.03 9.64
CA ASP A 339 -5.08 5.24 9.95
C ASP A 339 -4.59 5.91 11.24
N GLY A 340 -3.39 5.53 11.70
CA GLY A 340 -2.81 5.99 12.97
C GLY A 340 -3.45 5.37 14.22
N THR A 341 -4.48 4.53 14.09
CA THR A 341 -5.18 3.97 15.25
C THR A 341 -4.57 2.66 15.73
N LYS A 342 -4.84 2.31 17.00
CA LYS A 342 -4.44 1.01 17.57
C LYS A 342 -5.02 -0.20 16.83
N ALA A 343 -6.11 -0.03 16.09
CA ALA A 343 -6.79 -1.13 15.42
C ALA A 343 -6.07 -1.56 14.14
N THR A 344 -5.47 -0.61 13.43
CA THR A 344 -4.71 -0.83 12.19
C THR A 344 -3.22 -1.06 12.47
N ARG A 345 -2.71 -0.56 13.60
CA ARG A 345 -1.29 -0.64 13.98
C ARG A 345 -0.69 -2.05 14.01
N VAL A 346 -1.41 -3.05 14.51
CA VAL A 346 -0.83 -4.39 14.65
C VAL A 346 -0.53 -4.99 13.28
N ALA A 347 -1.50 -4.94 12.36
CA ALA A 347 -1.32 -5.39 10.98
C ALA A 347 -0.21 -4.58 10.28
N GLU A 348 -0.20 -3.27 10.50
CA GLU A 348 0.81 -2.39 9.93
C GLU A 348 2.23 -2.72 10.41
N TYR A 349 2.41 -2.93 11.72
CA TYR A 349 3.71 -3.32 12.28
C TYR A 349 4.18 -4.67 11.74
N THR A 350 3.28 -5.63 11.53
CA THR A 350 3.64 -6.90 10.89
C THR A 350 4.12 -6.68 9.45
N LYS A 351 3.40 -5.88 8.64
CA LYS A 351 3.83 -5.57 7.26
C LYS A 351 5.22 -4.91 7.24
N GLN A 352 5.44 -3.90 8.09
CA GLN A 352 6.73 -3.24 8.20
C GLN A 352 7.84 -4.21 8.61
N ALA A 353 7.59 -5.07 9.60
CA ALA A 353 8.58 -6.02 10.05
C ALA A 353 9.05 -6.96 8.94
N TYR A 354 8.14 -7.48 8.13
CA TYR A 354 8.52 -8.34 7.00
C TYR A 354 9.19 -7.57 5.87
N PHE A 355 8.80 -6.32 5.61
CA PHE A 355 9.55 -5.47 4.67
C PHE A 355 11.00 -5.26 5.13
N TYR A 356 11.21 -4.87 6.40
CA TYR A 356 12.55 -4.70 6.97
C TYR A 356 13.35 -6.01 6.96
N LYS A 357 12.71 -7.14 7.30
CA LYS A 357 13.34 -8.47 7.26
C LYS A 357 13.82 -8.80 5.85
N ASN A 358 12.91 -8.72 4.87
CA ASN A 358 13.23 -9.06 3.49
C ASN A 358 14.30 -8.14 2.91
N LEU A 359 14.26 -6.85 3.25
CA LEU A 359 15.29 -5.90 2.86
C LEU A 359 16.65 -6.29 3.47
N TYR A 360 16.70 -6.56 4.77
CA TYR A 360 17.93 -6.95 5.44
C TYR A 360 18.51 -8.26 4.90
N ASP A 361 17.69 -9.31 4.75
CA ASP A 361 18.10 -10.59 4.17
C ASP A 361 18.63 -10.41 2.74
N THR A 362 17.99 -9.55 1.94
CA THR A 362 18.42 -9.22 0.57
C THR A 362 19.79 -8.54 0.58
N LEU A 363 20.01 -7.57 1.47
CA LEU A 363 21.29 -6.87 1.58
C LEU A 363 22.42 -7.80 2.07
N VAL A 364 22.15 -8.66 3.05
CA VAL A 364 23.12 -9.67 3.52
C VAL A 364 23.48 -10.63 2.39
N LYS A 365 22.48 -11.11 1.63
CA LYS A 365 22.72 -11.95 0.45
C LYS A 365 23.63 -11.24 -0.57
N LEU A 366 23.31 -9.99 -0.91
CA LEU A 366 24.06 -9.20 -1.89
C LEU A 366 25.49 -8.92 -1.42
N ASP A 367 25.70 -8.62 -0.13
CA ASP A 367 27.02 -8.38 0.45
C ASP A 367 27.95 -9.61 0.37
N LYS A 368 27.39 -10.83 0.24
CA LYS A 368 28.17 -12.05 -0.01
C LYS A 368 28.50 -12.29 -1.48
N GLU A 369 27.96 -11.49 -2.40
CA GLU A 369 28.30 -11.58 -3.83
C GLU A 369 29.67 -10.91 -4.09
N GLU A 370 30.48 -11.51 -4.97
CA GLU A 370 31.79 -10.97 -5.32
C GLU A 370 31.67 -9.57 -5.93
N GLY A 371 32.44 -8.61 -5.41
CA GLY A 371 32.48 -7.22 -5.90
C GLY A 371 31.36 -6.33 -5.36
N ILE A 372 30.54 -6.82 -4.43
CA ILE A 372 29.55 -6.01 -3.71
C ILE A 372 30.00 -5.83 -2.27
N ASN A 373 29.88 -4.62 -1.76
CA ASN A 373 30.11 -4.27 -0.36
C ASN A 373 28.98 -3.35 0.09
N VAL A 374 28.10 -3.89 0.94
CA VAL A 374 27.02 -3.13 1.56
C VAL A 374 27.51 -2.59 2.90
N SER A 375 28.11 -1.40 2.88
CA SER A 375 28.88 -0.86 4.01
C SER A 375 28.04 -0.41 5.21
N GLY A 376 26.70 -0.43 5.12
CA GLY A 376 25.86 -0.14 6.28
C GLY A 376 24.39 0.13 6.02
N ILE A 377 23.65 0.23 7.12
CA ILE A 377 22.25 0.64 7.21
C ILE A 377 22.10 1.74 8.25
N VAL A 378 21.66 2.91 7.82
CA VAL A 378 21.37 4.06 8.69
C VAL A 378 19.89 4.40 8.59
N VAL A 379 19.20 4.37 9.74
CA VAL A 379 17.77 4.66 9.84
C VAL A 379 17.55 6.17 10.00
N TRP A 380 16.62 6.80 9.26
CA TRP A 380 16.41 8.26 9.31
C TRP A 380 15.55 8.72 10.49
N GLY A 381 16.11 8.53 11.68
CA GLY A 381 15.53 8.90 12.96
C GLY A 381 15.68 7.77 13.98
N THR A 382 15.24 8.02 15.20
CA THR A 382 15.33 7.04 16.30
C THR A 382 13.98 6.50 16.72
N VAL A 383 12.98 7.37 16.94
CA VAL A 383 11.65 6.99 17.43
C VAL A 383 10.55 7.61 16.56
N ASP A 384 9.46 6.87 16.34
CA ASP A 384 8.37 7.25 15.43
C ASP A 384 7.84 8.69 15.62
N LYS A 385 7.88 9.25 16.84
CA LYS A 385 7.38 10.60 17.15
C LYS A 385 8.21 11.74 16.55
N TYR A 386 9.49 11.49 16.21
CA TYR A 386 10.40 12.48 15.66
C TYR A 386 10.64 12.32 14.16
N SER A 387 10.08 11.27 13.54
CA SER A 387 10.19 11.08 12.10
C SER A 387 9.61 12.28 11.35
N TRP A 388 10.37 12.77 10.37
CA TRP A 388 9.99 13.85 9.45
C TRP A 388 8.71 13.55 8.66
N LEU A 389 8.39 12.26 8.45
CA LEU A 389 7.17 11.83 7.76
C LEU A 389 5.88 12.17 8.52
N ASN A 390 5.95 12.56 9.80
CA ASN A 390 4.79 13.07 10.53
C ASN A 390 4.32 14.44 10.05
N ASP A 391 5.24 15.28 9.56
CA ASP A 391 4.96 16.62 9.06
C ASP A 391 4.71 16.63 7.54
N SER A 392 5.27 15.66 6.81
CA SER A 392 5.06 15.42 5.37
C SER A 392 3.82 14.55 5.07
N ASN A 393 2.76 14.60 5.89
CA ASN A 393 1.69 13.58 5.95
C ASN A 393 0.74 13.44 4.73
N ASN A 394 1.00 14.12 3.61
CA ASN A 394 0.23 13.97 2.37
C ASN A 394 0.62 12.73 1.56
N VAL A 395 1.67 11.99 1.93
CA VAL A 395 2.28 10.97 1.05
C VAL A 395 2.10 9.49 1.45
N GLY A 396 1.18 9.11 2.34
CA GLY A 396 0.85 7.68 2.58
C GLY A 396 0.40 7.37 4.01
N GLY A 397 -0.18 6.18 4.24
CA GLY A 397 -0.58 5.48 5.50
C GLY A 397 -1.07 6.20 6.75
N ALA A 398 -1.29 7.48 6.62
CA ALA A 398 -1.94 8.36 7.55
C ALA A 398 -2.44 9.59 6.77
N ALA A 399 -2.65 9.46 5.45
CA ALA A 399 -3.00 10.49 4.47
C ALA A 399 -4.30 11.28 4.78
N ASN A 400 -4.94 10.96 5.91
CA ASN A 400 -6.00 11.74 6.56
C ASN A 400 -5.47 12.66 7.70
N GLY A 401 -4.16 12.92 7.76
CA GLY A 401 -3.49 13.69 8.82
C GLY A 401 -3.21 12.92 10.12
N GLY A 402 -3.04 11.59 10.07
CA GLY A 402 -2.63 10.77 11.21
C GLY A 402 -1.11 10.72 11.39
N ALA A 403 -0.62 10.19 12.52
CA ALA A 403 0.80 9.97 12.75
C ALA A 403 1.33 8.75 11.99
N GLN A 404 2.53 8.84 11.44
CA GLN A 404 3.25 7.75 10.80
C GLN A 404 3.88 6.81 11.83
N CYS A 405 4.42 5.69 11.37
CA CYS A 405 5.22 4.81 12.21
C CYS A 405 6.39 4.16 11.45
N PRO A 406 7.33 4.92 10.88
CA PRO A 406 8.24 4.38 9.88
C PRO A 406 9.54 3.79 10.43
N LEU A 407 9.83 3.96 11.74
CA LEU A 407 11.16 3.67 12.33
C LEU A 407 11.19 2.36 13.14
N LEU A 408 12.33 2.05 13.77
CA LEU A 408 12.51 0.79 14.53
C LEU A 408 11.92 0.83 15.95
N PHE A 409 11.78 2.03 16.54
CA PHE A 409 11.25 2.21 17.89
C PHE A 409 9.98 3.06 17.90
N ASP A 410 9.05 2.70 18.78
CA ASP A 410 7.78 3.42 18.90
C ASP A 410 7.96 4.76 19.65
N SER A 411 6.91 5.58 19.68
CA SER A 411 6.92 6.86 20.41
C SER A 411 7.11 6.73 21.94
N ASN A 412 7.14 5.51 22.48
CA ASN A 412 7.41 5.19 23.88
C ASN A 412 8.80 4.57 24.09
N TYR A 413 9.69 4.65 23.09
CA TYR A 413 11.06 4.12 23.14
C TYR A 413 11.11 2.59 23.32
N GLN A 414 10.09 1.88 22.86
CA GLN A 414 10.05 0.42 22.85
C GLN A 414 10.36 -0.10 21.45
N ALA A 415 11.06 -1.23 21.36
CA ALA A 415 11.33 -1.91 20.10
C ALA A 415 10.01 -2.32 19.42
N LYS A 416 9.89 -2.00 18.14
CA LYS A 416 8.78 -2.46 17.30
C LYS A 416 9.10 -3.82 16.68
N PRO A 417 8.12 -4.54 16.12
CA PRO A 417 8.40 -5.69 15.27
C PRO A 417 9.43 -5.43 14.17
N ALA A 418 9.49 -4.21 13.61
CA ALA A 418 10.53 -3.79 12.66
C ALA A 418 11.96 -3.89 13.22
N TYR A 419 12.18 -3.63 14.51
CA TYR A 419 13.47 -3.86 15.15
C TYR A 419 13.79 -5.36 15.26
N TRP A 420 12.79 -6.17 15.64
CA TRP A 420 12.97 -7.62 15.78
C TRP A 420 13.21 -8.32 14.44
N ALA A 421 12.80 -7.72 13.32
CA ALA A 421 13.10 -8.20 11.99
C ALA A 421 14.61 -8.35 11.72
N PHE A 422 15.44 -7.49 12.31
CA PHE A 422 16.90 -7.58 12.24
C PHE A 422 17.48 -8.52 13.29
N VAL A 423 16.91 -8.51 14.50
CA VAL A 423 17.57 -9.08 15.69
C VAL A 423 17.15 -10.51 15.99
N ASP A 424 15.87 -10.83 15.79
CA ASP A 424 15.26 -12.09 16.21
C ASP A 424 13.91 -12.26 15.51
N ALA A 425 13.94 -12.84 14.32
CA ALA A 425 12.76 -12.99 13.47
C ALA A 425 11.68 -13.91 14.08
N ASP A 426 12.04 -14.78 15.04
CA ASP A 426 11.09 -15.66 15.73
C ASP A 426 10.10 -14.88 16.62
N LYS A 427 10.43 -13.63 16.97
CA LYS A 427 9.52 -12.73 17.68
C LYS A 427 8.47 -12.07 16.79
N LEU A 428 8.56 -12.24 15.47
CA LEU A 428 7.58 -11.68 14.55
C LEU A 428 6.25 -12.43 14.65
N GLU A 429 5.17 -11.67 14.50
CA GLU A 429 3.86 -12.26 14.27
C GLU A 429 3.77 -12.73 12.82
N PRO A 430 3.19 -13.90 12.52
CA PRO A 430 3.11 -14.40 11.15
C PRO A 430 2.50 -13.37 10.20
N TYR A 431 3.17 -13.13 9.06
CA TYR A 431 2.62 -12.34 7.97
C TYR A 431 1.41 -13.08 7.37
N ILE A 432 0.31 -12.38 7.16
CA ILE A 432 -0.88 -12.97 6.54
C ILE A 432 -0.71 -12.97 5.03
N GLN A 433 -0.41 -14.13 4.46
CA GLN A 433 -0.29 -14.30 3.02
C GLN A 433 -1.67 -14.33 2.33
N ASN A 434 -1.67 -14.08 1.02
CA ASN A 434 -2.84 -14.26 0.17
C ASN A 434 -2.70 -15.56 -0.63
N VAL A 435 -3.77 -16.35 -0.62
CA VAL A 435 -3.93 -17.57 -1.40
C VAL A 435 -5.05 -17.33 -2.41
N PHE A 436 -4.79 -17.51 -3.69
CA PHE A 436 -5.78 -17.43 -4.74
C PHE A 436 -6.28 -18.83 -5.06
N VAL A 437 -7.56 -19.07 -4.73
CA VAL A 437 -8.24 -20.34 -4.94
C VAL A 437 -9.01 -20.22 -6.25
N VAL A 438 -8.55 -20.95 -7.26
CA VAL A 438 -9.05 -20.86 -8.64
C VAL A 438 -10.27 -21.77 -8.81
N GLU A 439 -11.29 -21.31 -9.54
CA GLU A 439 -12.46 -22.13 -9.85
C GLU A 439 -12.09 -23.28 -10.79
N SER A 440 -12.56 -24.49 -10.50
CA SER A 440 -12.37 -25.67 -11.35
C SER A 440 -13.62 -26.54 -11.32
N ALA A 441 -14.39 -26.52 -12.41
CA ALA A 441 -15.65 -27.26 -12.52
C ALA A 441 -15.45 -28.78 -12.70
N ASP A 442 -14.33 -29.20 -13.29
CA ASP A 442 -13.97 -30.60 -13.50
C ASP A 442 -13.15 -31.20 -12.35
N GLY A 443 -12.69 -30.36 -11.41
CA GLY A 443 -11.83 -30.74 -10.31
C GLY A 443 -10.36 -30.90 -10.68
N SER A 444 -9.94 -30.44 -11.87
CA SER A 444 -8.54 -30.42 -12.30
C SER A 444 -7.73 -29.35 -11.55
N PHE A 445 -6.46 -29.68 -11.27
CA PHE A 445 -5.49 -28.76 -10.66
C PHE A 445 -4.58 -28.08 -11.69
N ASP A 446 -4.77 -28.33 -12.99
CA ASP A 446 -3.85 -27.87 -14.04
C ASP A 446 -3.64 -26.35 -14.04
N ASN A 447 -4.65 -25.59 -13.62
CA ASN A 447 -4.63 -24.13 -13.58
C ASN A 447 -4.61 -23.58 -12.13
N ALA A 448 -4.37 -24.44 -11.14
CA ALA A 448 -4.33 -24.04 -9.74
C ALA A 448 -3.00 -23.36 -9.41
N ASN A 449 -3.05 -22.26 -8.65
CA ASN A 449 -1.85 -21.66 -8.09
C ASN A 449 -1.21 -22.64 -7.10
N THR A 450 0.12 -22.75 -7.13
CA THR A 450 0.87 -23.62 -6.21
C THR A 450 1.67 -22.78 -5.24
N TYR A 451 1.57 -23.12 -3.96
CA TYR A 451 2.18 -22.41 -2.85
C TYR A 451 3.13 -23.32 -2.10
N SER A 452 4.40 -22.94 -2.02
CA SER A 452 5.43 -23.68 -1.28
C SER A 452 5.54 -23.19 0.17
N PHE A 453 5.80 -24.10 1.09
CA PHE A 453 6.11 -23.80 2.50
C PHE A 453 6.89 -24.94 3.13
N GLY A 454 7.51 -24.66 4.27
CA GLY A 454 8.33 -25.65 4.94
C GLY A 454 9.37 -25.04 5.86
N ASN A 455 10.33 -25.88 6.21
CA ASN A 455 11.56 -25.52 6.92
C ASN A 455 12.72 -26.36 6.35
N ASP A 456 13.88 -26.32 7.00
CA ASP A 456 15.08 -27.06 6.58
C ASP A 456 14.91 -28.59 6.52
N LYS A 457 13.83 -29.13 7.11
CA LYS A 457 13.57 -30.57 7.19
C LYS A 457 12.40 -31.03 6.32
N VAL A 458 11.36 -30.21 6.22
CA VAL A 458 10.10 -30.56 5.56
C VAL A 458 9.81 -29.51 4.50
N THR A 459 9.69 -29.95 3.25
CA THR A 459 9.32 -29.09 2.13
C THR A 459 7.98 -29.55 1.57
N CYS A 460 7.05 -28.62 1.44
CA CYS A 460 5.69 -28.88 1.00
C CYS A 460 5.24 -27.87 -0.04
N GLU A 461 4.31 -28.30 -0.88
CA GLU A 461 3.58 -27.46 -1.81
C GLU A 461 2.09 -27.77 -1.66
N PHE A 462 1.22 -26.79 -1.92
CA PHE A 462 -0.20 -27.07 -2.08
C PHE A 462 -0.84 -26.22 -3.18
N SER A 463 -1.85 -26.81 -3.83
CA SER A 463 -2.62 -26.18 -4.89
C SER A 463 -4.12 -26.23 -4.54
N PRO A 464 -4.77 -25.08 -4.26
CA PRO A 464 -6.18 -25.04 -3.89
C PRO A 464 -7.08 -24.70 -5.10
N ILE A 465 -8.18 -25.45 -5.25
CA ILE A 465 -9.25 -25.20 -6.23
C ILE A 465 -10.61 -25.22 -5.56
N TRP A 466 -11.62 -24.61 -6.20
CA TRP A 466 -12.99 -24.64 -5.70
C TRP A 466 -14.02 -24.86 -6.81
N ASP A 467 -15.15 -25.43 -6.44
CA ASP A 467 -16.41 -25.34 -7.20
C ASP A 467 -17.54 -24.95 -6.24
N ALA A 468 -18.76 -24.75 -6.75
CA ALA A 468 -19.90 -24.33 -5.95
C ALA A 468 -20.22 -25.23 -4.73
N LYS A 469 -19.73 -26.47 -4.70
CA LYS A 469 -20.01 -27.51 -3.70
C LYS A 469 -18.81 -27.91 -2.84
N LYS A 470 -17.57 -27.73 -3.32
CA LYS A 470 -16.37 -28.17 -2.59
C LYS A 470 -15.18 -27.22 -2.75
N LEU A 471 -14.39 -27.14 -1.67
CA LEU A 471 -13.00 -26.67 -1.68
C LEU A 471 -12.11 -27.90 -1.69
N THR A 472 -11.19 -27.98 -2.66
CA THR A 472 -10.24 -29.09 -2.75
C THR A 472 -8.81 -28.56 -2.73
N VAL A 473 -7.96 -29.17 -1.91
CA VAL A 473 -6.53 -28.83 -1.82
C VAL A 473 -5.72 -30.07 -2.11
N LYS A 474 -4.82 -29.98 -3.09
CA LYS A 474 -3.80 -31.00 -3.34
C LYS A 474 -2.51 -30.55 -2.68
N ALA A 475 -2.02 -31.28 -1.70
CA ALA A 475 -0.74 -31.04 -1.05
C ALA A 475 0.29 -32.07 -1.51
N LEU A 476 1.47 -31.61 -1.91
CA LEU A 476 2.63 -32.41 -2.26
C LEU A 476 3.69 -32.23 -1.16
N VAL A 477 4.10 -33.32 -0.53
CA VAL A 477 5.15 -33.32 0.50
C VAL A 477 6.37 -34.03 -0.05
N LYS A 478 7.53 -33.36 -0.04
CA LYS A 478 8.79 -33.95 -0.51
C LYS A 478 9.33 -34.93 0.50
N GLY A 479 9.91 -36.03 0.01
CA GLY A 479 10.50 -37.07 0.85
C GLY A 479 9.67 -38.36 0.92
N LYS A 480 10.08 -39.26 1.83
CA LYS A 480 9.48 -40.59 1.93
C LYS A 480 8.27 -40.55 2.87
N LEU A 481 7.13 -41.06 2.40
CA LEU A 481 5.92 -41.24 3.20
C LEU A 481 6.19 -42.18 4.38
N ALA A 482 5.88 -41.71 5.59
CA ALA A 482 5.88 -42.49 6.83
C ALA A 482 4.45 -42.65 7.38
N ASP A 483 4.21 -43.72 8.12
CA ASP A 483 2.87 -44.07 8.65
C ASP A 483 2.31 -43.02 9.63
N THR A 484 3.17 -42.17 10.19
CA THR A 484 2.80 -41.08 11.10
C THR A 484 2.38 -39.80 10.38
N ASP A 485 2.56 -39.73 9.06
CA ASP A 485 2.41 -38.48 8.32
C ASP A 485 0.94 -38.08 8.18
N LYS A 486 0.71 -36.77 8.21
CA LYS A 486 -0.63 -36.20 8.22
C LYS A 486 -0.65 -34.84 7.53
N VAL A 487 -1.66 -34.61 6.70
CA VAL A 487 -1.94 -33.29 6.12
C VAL A 487 -3.31 -32.82 6.57
N THR A 488 -3.41 -31.57 7.02
CA THR A 488 -4.65 -30.96 7.51
C THR A 488 -4.90 -29.62 6.82
N LEU A 489 -6.10 -29.44 6.29
CA LEU A 489 -6.61 -28.17 5.78
C LEU A 489 -7.52 -27.55 6.83
N TYR A 490 -7.19 -26.35 7.27
CA TYR A 490 -8.05 -25.50 8.09
C TYR A 490 -8.70 -24.44 7.22
N TYR A 491 -9.99 -24.19 7.43
CA TYR A 491 -10.77 -23.20 6.69
C TYR A 491 -11.68 -22.42 7.63
N PHE A 492 -11.79 -21.11 7.44
CA PHE A 492 -12.62 -20.23 8.26
C PHE A 492 -13.42 -19.24 7.42
N ASP A 493 -14.75 -19.33 7.53
CA ASP A 493 -15.75 -18.43 6.92
C ASP A 493 -16.68 -17.78 7.97
N GLY A 494 -16.24 -17.79 9.25
CA GLY A 494 -17.03 -17.41 10.42
C GLY A 494 -17.16 -18.53 11.45
N GLU A 495 -16.84 -19.76 11.07
CA GLU A 495 -16.63 -20.93 11.91
C GLU A 495 -15.45 -21.74 11.33
N THR A 496 -14.64 -22.35 12.20
CA THR A 496 -13.51 -23.17 11.76
C THR A 496 -14.00 -24.54 11.31
N LYS A 497 -13.62 -24.92 10.09
CA LYS A 497 -13.82 -26.24 9.48
C LYS A 497 -12.45 -26.85 9.19
N LYS A 498 -12.36 -28.17 9.17
CA LYS A 498 -11.12 -28.86 8.78
C LYS A 498 -11.35 -30.15 8.01
N ALA A 499 -10.43 -30.43 7.09
CA ALA A 499 -10.29 -31.72 6.42
C ALA A 499 -8.89 -32.26 6.72
N GLU A 500 -8.77 -33.57 6.86
CA GLU A 500 -7.53 -34.23 7.25
C GLU A 500 -7.35 -35.51 6.45
N VAL A 501 -6.12 -35.76 5.99
CA VAL A 501 -5.72 -36.98 5.30
C VAL A 501 -4.57 -37.59 6.08
N ALA A 502 -4.71 -38.87 6.45
CA ALA A 502 -3.67 -39.65 7.12
C ALA A 502 -2.81 -40.41 6.10
N ALA A 503 -1.58 -40.77 6.47
CA ALA A 503 -0.61 -41.43 5.59
C ALA A 503 -1.18 -42.57 4.72
N LYS A 504 -2.04 -43.42 5.30
CA LYS A 504 -2.67 -44.56 4.60
C LYS A 504 -3.53 -44.18 3.38
N ASP A 505 -4.02 -42.95 3.35
CA ASP A 505 -4.93 -42.41 2.32
C ASP A 505 -4.17 -41.46 1.35
N MET A 506 -2.84 -41.34 1.52
CA MET A 506 -1.96 -40.54 0.65
C MET A 506 -1.39 -41.40 -0.47
N LYS A 507 -1.06 -40.76 -1.59
CA LYS A 507 -0.51 -41.43 -2.77
C LYS A 507 0.98 -41.11 -2.91
N ALA A 508 1.83 -42.13 -2.93
CA ALA A 508 3.24 -41.95 -3.27
C ALA A 508 3.39 -41.46 -4.72
N VAL A 509 4.25 -40.47 -4.93
CA VAL A 509 4.58 -39.90 -6.24
C VAL A 509 6.11 -39.75 -6.37
N GLU A 510 6.60 -39.41 -7.55
CA GLU A 510 8.03 -39.17 -7.73
C GLU A 510 8.50 -38.02 -6.83
N GLY A 511 9.55 -38.26 -6.04
CA GLY A 511 10.12 -37.27 -5.11
C GLY A 511 9.32 -37.00 -3.84
N GLY A 512 8.17 -37.64 -3.61
CA GLY A 512 7.28 -37.28 -2.51
C GLY A 512 6.03 -38.14 -2.35
N TYR A 513 5.03 -37.55 -1.70
CA TYR A 513 3.68 -38.09 -1.62
C TYR A 513 2.63 -36.98 -1.66
N GLU A 514 1.45 -37.33 -2.15
CA GLU A 514 0.33 -36.44 -2.38
C GLU A 514 -0.82 -36.74 -1.41
N ALA A 515 -1.42 -35.68 -0.86
CA ALA A 515 -2.66 -35.72 -0.10
C ALA A 515 -3.71 -34.81 -0.76
N VAL A 516 -4.89 -35.34 -1.07
CA VAL A 516 -6.03 -34.57 -1.60
C VAL A 516 -7.06 -34.37 -0.50
N LEU A 517 -7.21 -33.13 -0.05
CA LEU A 517 -8.13 -32.75 1.02
C LEU A 517 -9.38 -32.11 0.40
N THR A 518 -10.56 -32.57 0.81
CA THR A 518 -11.84 -32.04 0.31
C THR A 518 -12.70 -31.56 1.47
N LEU A 519 -13.23 -30.34 1.35
CA LEU A 519 -14.24 -29.76 2.24
C LEU A 519 -15.51 -29.49 1.46
N ASP A 520 -16.59 -30.18 1.82
CA ASP A 520 -17.93 -29.94 1.27
C ASP A 520 -18.55 -28.68 1.87
N GLY A 521 -19.24 -27.91 1.02
CA GLY A 521 -19.83 -26.63 1.42
C GLY A 521 -20.58 -25.93 0.30
N ALA A 522 -20.84 -24.64 0.50
CA ALA A 522 -21.35 -23.75 -0.54
C ALA A 522 -20.32 -22.64 -0.72
N TYR A 523 -19.60 -22.69 -1.84
CA TYR A 523 -18.52 -21.76 -2.15
C TYR A 523 -18.92 -20.86 -3.31
N ALA A 524 -18.36 -19.65 -3.33
CA ALA A 524 -18.59 -18.65 -4.35
C ALA A 524 -17.39 -17.70 -4.39
N VAL A 525 -17.28 -16.91 -5.46
CA VAL A 525 -16.31 -15.81 -5.55
C VAL A 525 -16.39 -14.93 -4.31
N GLY A 526 -15.26 -14.72 -3.63
CA GLY A 526 -15.27 -14.14 -2.30
C GLY A 526 -13.93 -14.22 -1.58
N GLU A 527 -13.99 -13.99 -0.27
CA GLU A 527 -12.85 -14.06 0.64
C GLU A 527 -13.22 -14.93 1.84
N ALA A 528 -12.29 -15.79 2.21
CA ALA A 528 -12.31 -16.57 3.44
C ALA A 528 -10.89 -16.62 4.00
N LYS A 529 -10.64 -17.50 4.96
CA LYS A 529 -9.28 -17.80 5.41
C LYS A 529 -9.01 -19.29 5.35
N LEU A 530 -7.76 -19.67 5.09
CA LEU A 530 -7.31 -21.05 5.16
C LEU A 530 -5.90 -21.17 5.70
N ASP A 531 -5.56 -22.37 6.16
CA ASP A 531 -4.18 -22.76 6.41
C ASP A 531 -3.98 -24.25 6.12
N VAL A 532 -2.77 -24.64 5.72
CA VAL A 532 -2.41 -26.03 5.44
C VAL A 532 -1.28 -26.44 6.37
N VAL A 533 -1.48 -27.53 7.10
CA VAL A 533 -0.52 -28.05 8.08
C VAL A 533 -0.08 -29.44 7.66
N VAL A 534 1.23 -29.67 7.62
CA VAL A 534 1.85 -30.97 7.33
C VAL A 534 2.62 -31.41 8.56
N SER A 535 2.37 -32.65 9.00
CA SER A 535 3.11 -33.34 10.05
C SER A 535 3.90 -34.48 9.42
N VAL A 536 5.22 -34.48 9.62
CA VAL A 536 6.14 -35.53 9.15
C VAL A 536 6.94 -36.03 10.35
N GLY A 537 6.64 -37.22 10.84
CA GLY A 537 7.18 -37.71 12.13
C GLY A 537 6.85 -36.76 13.29
N GLU A 538 7.89 -36.23 13.95
CA GLU A 538 7.75 -35.23 15.04
C GLU A 538 7.71 -33.78 14.53
N ASP A 539 8.14 -33.53 13.30
CA ASP A 539 8.19 -32.20 12.72
C ASP A 539 6.81 -31.77 12.19
N LYS A 540 6.47 -30.49 12.39
CA LYS A 540 5.24 -29.88 11.88
C LYS A 540 5.55 -28.55 11.21
N VAL A 541 5.01 -28.37 10.01
CA VAL A 541 5.07 -27.11 9.27
C VAL A 541 3.67 -26.68 8.88
N ALA A 542 3.44 -25.37 8.88
CA ALA A 542 2.20 -24.75 8.46
C ALA A 542 2.48 -23.71 7.39
N PHE A 543 1.54 -23.52 6.46
CA PHE A 543 1.69 -22.56 5.39
C PHE A 543 1.74 -21.11 5.91
N ASN A 544 0.83 -20.74 6.81
CA ASN A 544 0.74 -19.37 7.31
C ASN A 544 0.77 -19.23 8.83
N ASP A 545 0.01 -20.04 9.58
CA ASP A 545 0.07 -20.00 11.04
C ASP A 545 1.25 -20.85 11.54
N VAL A 546 2.46 -20.30 11.36
CA VAL A 546 3.73 -20.93 11.78
C VAL A 546 3.87 -21.07 13.29
N LYS A 547 2.97 -20.44 14.08
CA LYS A 547 2.88 -20.65 15.54
C LYS A 547 2.11 -21.92 15.91
N LEU A 548 1.56 -22.61 14.92
CA LEU A 548 0.81 -23.86 15.08
C LEU A 548 -0.41 -23.71 16.01
N THR A 549 -1.10 -22.56 15.93
CA THR A 549 -2.26 -22.23 16.78
C THR A 549 -3.62 -22.44 16.10
N GLN A 550 -3.66 -23.23 15.03
CA GLN A 550 -4.82 -23.30 14.15
C GLN A 550 -6.10 -23.80 14.85
N GLU A 551 -5.97 -24.66 15.84
CA GLU A 551 -7.10 -25.16 16.64
C GLU A 551 -7.60 -24.12 17.67
N GLU A 552 -6.80 -23.09 17.97
CA GLU A 552 -7.10 -22.07 18.98
C GLU A 552 -7.65 -20.78 18.38
N SER A 553 -7.17 -20.41 17.18
CA SER A 553 -7.44 -19.10 16.57
C SER A 553 -7.30 -19.11 15.04
N ASP A 554 -8.16 -18.34 14.35
CA ASP A 554 -8.05 -18.05 12.91
C ASP A 554 -7.15 -16.82 12.60
N GLN A 555 -6.50 -16.28 13.64
CA GLN A 555 -5.79 -15.00 13.55
C GLN A 555 -4.68 -15.01 12.48
N TYR A 556 -3.98 -16.14 12.32
CA TYR A 556 -2.85 -16.28 11.41
C TYR A 556 -3.12 -17.15 10.18
N TYR A 557 -4.38 -17.43 9.86
CA TYR A 557 -4.70 -18.10 8.60
C TYR A 557 -4.45 -17.14 7.44
N ALA A 558 -3.98 -17.68 6.31
CA ALA A 558 -3.86 -16.92 5.07
C ALA A 558 -5.23 -16.46 4.57
N ASN A 559 -5.27 -15.33 3.86
CA ASN A 559 -6.47 -14.85 3.19
C ASN A 559 -6.71 -15.68 1.92
N ALA A 560 -7.77 -16.48 1.93
CA ALA A 560 -8.19 -17.28 0.79
C ALA A 560 -9.12 -16.45 -0.11
N ASN A 561 -8.63 -16.08 -1.28
CA ASN A 561 -9.32 -15.30 -2.30
C ASN A 561 -9.88 -16.26 -3.35
N PHE A 562 -11.18 -16.53 -3.29
CA PHE A 562 -11.88 -17.38 -4.23
C PHE A 562 -12.15 -16.58 -5.51
N ARG A 563 -11.57 -17.03 -6.61
CA ARG A 563 -11.57 -16.32 -7.89
C ARG A 563 -12.18 -17.20 -8.99
N PRO A 564 -12.92 -16.59 -9.94
CA PRO A 564 -13.41 -17.32 -11.10
C PRO A 564 -12.26 -17.64 -12.06
N PHE A 565 -12.48 -18.63 -12.92
CA PHE A 565 -11.57 -19.02 -14.01
C PHE A 565 -12.39 -19.23 -15.28
N ALA A 566 -11.84 -18.87 -16.44
CA ALA A 566 -12.53 -19.03 -17.72
C ALA A 566 -11.72 -19.93 -18.66
N GLU A 567 -12.38 -20.93 -19.22
CA GLU A 567 -11.89 -21.66 -20.40
C GLU A 567 -12.60 -21.12 -21.63
N ILE A 568 -11.86 -20.55 -22.57
CA ILE A 568 -12.42 -19.91 -23.75
C ILE A 568 -12.40 -20.93 -24.89
N THR A 569 -13.58 -21.34 -25.34
CA THR A 569 -13.74 -22.29 -26.44
C THR A 569 -13.30 -21.67 -27.76
N LYS A 570 -12.64 -22.46 -28.60
CA LYS A 570 -12.30 -22.04 -29.96
C LYS A 570 -13.56 -21.84 -30.82
N GLY A 571 -13.66 -20.71 -31.50
CA GLY A 571 -14.75 -20.36 -32.40
C GLY A 571 -14.62 -18.95 -32.99
N THR A 572 -15.14 -18.77 -34.20
CA THR A 572 -15.13 -17.50 -34.93
C THR A 572 -16.56 -16.98 -35.09
N VAL A 573 -16.74 -15.67 -34.93
CA VAL A 573 -18.03 -14.99 -35.13
C VAL A 573 -17.87 -13.73 -35.97
N LYS A 574 -18.97 -13.32 -36.60
CA LYS A 574 -19.11 -12.02 -37.23
C LYS A 574 -19.50 -10.98 -36.20
N ILE A 575 -18.88 -9.82 -36.32
CA ILE A 575 -19.22 -8.64 -35.53
C ILE A 575 -20.09 -7.73 -36.39
N ASP A 576 -21.40 -7.95 -36.31
CA ASP A 576 -22.42 -7.20 -37.06
C ASP A 576 -23.72 -6.94 -36.26
N GLY A 577 -23.79 -7.38 -34.99
CA GLY A 577 -24.93 -7.18 -34.12
C GLY A 577 -26.01 -8.26 -34.24
N GLU A 578 -25.82 -9.26 -35.11
CA GLU A 578 -26.63 -10.47 -35.16
C GLU A 578 -25.97 -11.58 -34.33
N VAL A 579 -26.75 -12.27 -33.49
CA VAL A 579 -26.20 -13.31 -32.61
C VAL A 579 -25.92 -14.57 -33.41
N ASP A 580 -24.64 -14.80 -33.71
CA ASP A 580 -24.15 -16.02 -34.35
C ASP A 580 -24.36 -17.29 -33.51
N ASP A 581 -24.56 -18.42 -34.19
CA ASP A 581 -24.78 -19.73 -33.56
C ASP A 581 -23.61 -20.18 -32.69
N ALA A 582 -22.37 -19.79 -33.01
CA ALA A 582 -21.18 -20.16 -32.25
C ALA A 582 -21.23 -19.65 -30.79
N TRP A 583 -21.97 -18.57 -30.51
CA TRP A 583 -22.19 -18.09 -29.14
C TRP A 583 -22.98 -19.07 -28.25
N LYS A 584 -23.61 -20.10 -28.83
CA LYS A 584 -24.31 -21.15 -28.04
C LYS A 584 -23.35 -22.07 -27.31
N ASP A 585 -22.18 -22.31 -27.90
CA ASP A 585 -21.13 -23.19 -27.36
C ASP A 585 -20.05 -22.40 -26.59
N ALA A 586 -20.17 -21.07 -26.57
CA ALA A 586 -19.28 -20.16 -25.85
C ALA A 586 -19.48 -20.24 -24.34
N VAL A 587 -18.38 -20.12 -23.59
CA VAL A 587 -18.44 -20.03 -22.13
C VAL A 587 -19.08 -18.71 -21.72
N THR A 588 -20.09 -18.80 -20.85
CA THR A 588 -20.70 -17.64 -20.19
C THR A 588 -19.93 -17.28 -18.94
N VAL A 589 -19.49 -16.03 -18.88
CA VAL A 589 -18.74 -15.43 -17.78
C VAL A 589 -19.61 -14.38 -17.08
N PRO A 590 -20.14 -14.64 -15.88
CA PRO A 590 -20.92 -13.65 -15.15
C PRO A 590 -20.02 -12.58 -14.51
N LEU A 591 -20.36 -11.31 -14.69
CA LEU A 591 -19.67 -10.21 -14.00
C LEU A 591 -20.39 -9.98 -12.66
N THR A 592 -19.69 -10.22 -11.55
CA THR A 592 -20.31 -10.28 -10.21
C THR A 592 -19.65 -9.37 -9.18
N ILE A 593 -18.47 -8.85 -9.47
CA ILE A 593 -17.72 -7.99 -8.54
C ILE A 593 -18.22 -6.56 -8.69
N ASN A 594 -19.16 -6.19 -7.83
CA ASN A 594 -19.84 -4.90 -7.88
C ASN A 594 -19.19 -3.87 -6.94
N LEU A 595 -18.58 -2.83 -7.51
CA LEU A 595 -17.95 -1.71 -6.79
C LEU A 595 -18.84 -0.45 -6.76
N GLY A 596 -20.16 -0.62 -6.68
CA GLY A 596 -21.13 0.46 -6.51
C GLY A 596 -22.11 0.66 -7.65
N SER A 597 -22.07 -0.19 -8.68
CA SER A 597 -22.98 -0.15 -9.81
C SER A 597 -24.37 -0.72 -9.47
N ASN A 598 -25.36 -0.39 -10.29
CA ASN A 598 -26.73 -0.89 -10.30
C ASN A 598 -27.03 -1.75 -11.54
N VAL A 599 -26.03 -1.99 -12.39
CA VAL A 599 -26.13 -2.86 -13.55
C VAL A 599 -26.02 -4.34 -13.18
N THR A 600 -26.47 -5.21 -14.07
CA THR A 600 -26.07 -6.63 -14.10
C THR A 600 -25.53 -6.95 -15.48
N ALA A 601 -24.50 -7.78 -15.58
CA ALA A 601 -23.94 -8.16 -16.86
C ALA A 601 -23.42 -9.59 -16.87
N GLU A 602 -23.48 -10.21 -18.03
CA GLU A 602 -22.77 -11.44 -18.36
C GLU A 602 -22.06 -11.26 -19.70
N ALA A 603 -20.95 -11.97 -19.86
CA ALA A 603 -20.21 -12.00 -21.11
C ALA A 603 -20.14 -13.42 -21.65
N LYS A 604 -19.89 -13.55 -22.95
CA LYS A 604 -19.52 -14.79 -23.61
C LYS A 604 -18.20 -14.59 -24.32
N LEU A 605 -17.37 -15.63 -24.28
CA LEU A 605 -16.01 -15.58 -24.81
C LEU A 605 -15.80 -16.70 -25.84
N LEU A 606 -15.16 -16.35 -26.95
CA LEU A 606 -14.63 -17.26 -27.96
C LEU A 606 -13.24 -16.80 -28.40
N TRP A 607 -12.47 -17.66 -29.04
CA TRP A 607 -11.19 -17.28 -29.64
C TRP A 607 -10.93 -18.01 -30.95
N ASP A 608 -10.13 -17.41 -31.82
CA ASP A 608 -9.46 -18.10 -32.91
C ASP A 608 -8.00 -17.64 -33.03
N GLU A 609 -7.29 -18.13 -34.04
CA GLU A 609 -5.89 -17.81 -34.29
C GLU A 609 -5.61 -16.31 -34.43
N ASP A 610 -6.61 -15.50 -34.78
CA ASP A 610 -6.46 -14.07 -35.08
C ASP A 610 -7.08 -13.18 -33.99
N ASN A 611 -8.11 -13.62 -33.28
CA ASN A 611 -8.87 -12.77 -32.36
C ASN A 611 -9.36 -13.45 -31.06
N LEU A 612 -9.49 -12.63 -30.02
CA LEU A 612 -10.40 -12.84 -28.90
C LEU A 612 -11.77 -12.23 -29.24
N TYR A 613 -12.84 -12.97 -29.01
CA TYR A 613 -14.21 -12.50 -29.18
C TYR A 613 -14.91 -12.34 -27.84
N VAL A 614 -15.56 -11.20 -27.63
CA VAL A 614 -16.34 -10.90 -26.42
C VAL A 614 -17.73 -10.46 -26.83
N LYS A 615 -18.75 -11.11 -26.26
CA LYS A 615 -20.13 -10.63 -26.30
C LYS A 615 -20.62 -10.34 -24.89
N ALA A 616 -20.85 -9.08 -24.55
CA ALA A 616 -21.34 -8.67 -23.25
C ALA A 616 -22.80 -8.22 -23.33
N ASP A 617 -23.67 -8.77 -22.47
CA ASP A 617 -25.06 -8.39 -22.32
C ASP A 617 -25.23 -7.65 -20.98
N VAL A 618 -25.54 -6.36 -21.05
CA VAL A 618 -25.65 -5.47 -19.89
C VAL A 618 -27.10 -5.08 -19.70
N VAL A 619 -27.62 -5.26 -18.49
CA VAL A 619 -28.91 -4.71 -18.07
C VAL A 619 -28.67 -3.47 -17.24
N ASP A 620 -29.16 -2.35 -17.74
CA ASP A 620 -28.95 -1.03 -17.16
C ASP A 620 -30.25 -0.22 -17.19
N PRO A 621 -30.74 0.28 -16.04
CA PRO A 621 -31.91 1.15 -16.02
C PRO A 621 -31.67 2.57 -16.55
N VAL A 622 -30.42 3.04 -16.68
CA VAL A 622 -30.06 4.41 -17.06
C VAL A 622 -28.85 4.40 -18.00
N LEU A 623 -29.06 4.62 -19.30
CA LEU A 623 -27.96 4.78 -20.25
C LEU A 623 -27.55 6.25 -20.38
N ASN A 624 -26.27 6.53 -20.22
CA ASN A 624 -25.70 7.87 -20.24
C ASN A 624 -24.25 7.89 -20.79
N LYS A 625 -24.00 8.80 -21.74
CA LYS A 625 -22.69 9.06 -22.33
C LYS A 625 -22.23 10.52 -22.23
N ASP A 626 -22.92 11.34 -21.45
CA ASP A 626 -22.75 12.80 -21.46
C ASP A 626 -21.40 13.26 -20.89
N SER A 627 -20.70 12.42 -20.12
CA SER A 627 -19.36 12.75 -19.65
C SER A 627 -18.37 12.82 -20.80
N ALA A 628 -17.52 13.84 -20.77
CA ALA A 628 -16.37 13.97 -21.66
C ALA A 628 -15.30 12.89 -21.41
N ASN A 629 -15.30 12.30 -20.20
CA ASN A 629 -14.38 11.23 -19.85
C ASN A 629 -14.99 9.89 -20.26
N ALA A 630 -14.37 9.19 -21.22
CA ALA A 630 -14.90 7.92 -21.74
C ALA A 630 -15.11 6.86 -20.63
N TYR A 631 -14.23 6.81 -19.62
CA TYR A 631 -14.35 5.88 -18.49
C TYR A 631 -15.52 6.18 -17.56
N GLU A 632 -16.18 7.34 -17.69
CA GLU A 632 -17.37 7.66 -16.90
C GLU A 632 -18.68 7.28 -17.59
N GLN A 633 -18.64 6.93 -18.88
CA GLN A 633 -19.81 6.58 -19.69
C GLN A 633 -20.20 5.11 -19.50
N ASP A 634 -21.48 4.79 -19.74
CA ASP A 634 -21.93 3.39 -19.76
C ASP A 634 -21.25 2.62 -20.88
N SER A 635 -20.39 1.68 -20.47
CA SER A 635 -19.48 0.99 -21.37
C SER A 635 -19.04 -0.35 -20.84
N VAL A 636 -18.68 -1.24 -21.77
CA VAL A 636 -17.92 -2.45 -21.48
C VAL A 636 -16.44 -2.17 -21.76
N GLU A 637 -15.59 -2.54 -20.81
CA GLU A 637 -14.15 -2.56 -20.94
C GLU A 637 -13.64 -4.01 -20.98
N VAL A 638 -12.69 -4.25 -21.88
CA VAL A 638 -11.97 -5.51 -22.04
C VAL A 638 -10.49 -5.22 -21.87
N PHE A 639 -9.90 -5.86 -20.88
CA PHE A 639 -8.48 -5.77 -20.57
C PHE A 639 -7.83 -7.11 -20.93
N ILE A 640 -6.74 -7.07 -21.69
CA ILE A 640 -6.07 -8.25 -22.22
C ILE A 640 -4.58 -8.12 -21.94
N ASP A 641 -4.02 -9.10 -21.26
CA ASP A 641 -2.59 -9.34 -21.11
C ASP A 641 -2.31 -10.61 -21.91
N GLU A 642 -1.73 -10.48 -23.10
CA GLU A 642 -1.68 -11.59 -24.05
C GLU A 642 -0.76 -12.72 -23.58
N ASN A 643 0.32 -12.38 -22.89
CA ASN A 643 1.29 -13.36 -22.38
C ASN A 643 0.98 -13.85 -20.95
N ASN A 644 -0.04 -13.27 -20.29
CA ASN A 644 -0.45 -13.53 -18.91
C ASN A 644 0.67 -13.25 -17.89
N HIS A 645 1.52 -12.26 -18.13
CA HIS A 645 2.65 -11.91 -17.26
C HIS A 645 2.18 -11.26 -15.94
N LYS A 646 1.04 -10.56 -15.94
CA LYS A 646 0.43 -9.96 -14.73
C LYS A 646 1.36 -9.00 -13.99
N SER A 647 2.02 -8.14 -14.75
CA SER A 647 2.91 -7.08 -14.26
C SER A 647 2.16 -6.04 -13.39
N ASP A 648 2.87 -5.37 -12.48
CA ASP A 648 2.29 -4.28 -11.66
C ASP A 648 2.05 -2.98 -12.44
N SER A 649 2.46 -2.93 -13.71
CA SER A 649 2.30 -1.82 -14.64
C SER A 649 2.23 -2.32 -16.07
N TYR A 650 1.42 -1.70 -16.93
CA TYR A 650 1.27 -2.08 -18.33
C TYR A 650 2.60 -2.21 -19.08
N GLU A 651 2.73 -3.32 -19.79
CA GLU A 651 3.75 -3.64 -20.77
C GLU A 651 3.20 -3.51 -22.20
N GLU A 652 4.03 -3.78 -23.21
CA GLU A 652 3.66 -3.54 -24.61
C GLU A 652 2.48 -4.40 -25.10
N ASP A 653 2.32 -5.61 -24.57
CA ASP A 653 1.26 -6.54 -24.94
C ASP A 653 -0.04 -6.39 -24.12
N ASP A 654 -0.02 -5.53 -23.11
CA ASP A 654 -1.19 -5.22 -22.28
C ASP A 654 -2.10 -4.19 -22.96
N LYS A 655 -3.39 -4.52 -23.01
CA LYS A 655 -4.39 -3.77 -23.76
C LYS A 655 -5.59 -3.42 -22.90
N GLN A 656 -6.06 -2.18 -23.04
CA GLN A 656 -7.35 -1.74 -22.53
C GLN A 656 -8.20 -1.23 -23.68
N TYR A 657 -9.32 -1.90 -23.95
CA TYR A 657 -10.36 -1.43 -24.85
C TYR A 657 -11.63 -1.10 -24.09
N ARG A 658 -12.32 -0.03 -24.50
CA ARG A 658 -13.60 0.40 -23.96
C ARG A 658 -14.56 0.70 -25.08
N ILE A 659 -15.76 0.14 -25.01
CA ILE A 659 -16.82 0.31 -26.00
C ILE A 659 -18.08 0.75 -25.25
N ASN A 660 -18.63 1.92 -25.58
CA ASN A 660 -19.88 2.40 -24.97
C ASN A 660 -21.13 1.82 -25.67
N TYR A 661 -22.30 2.05 -25.10
CA TYR A 661 -23.57 1.53 -25.63
C TYR A 661 -23.97 2.09 -27.02
N GLU A 662 -23.29 3.15 -27.50
CA GLU A 662 -23.44 3.67 -28.86
C GLU A 662 -22.31 3.20 -29.81
N ASN A 663 -21.57 2.16 -29.41
CA ASN A 663 -20.45 1.60 -30.15
C ASN A 663 -19.27 2.57 -30.36
N THR A 664 -19.12 3.58 -29.51
CA THR A 664 -17.94 4.46 -29.52
C THR A 664 -16.81 3.76 -28.79
N GLN A 665 -15.65 3.69 -29.44
CA GLN A 665 -14.46 3.04 -28.92
C GLN A 665 -13.51 4.06 -28.29
N SER A 666 -12.88 3.66 -27.20
CA SER A 666 -11.69 4.32 -26.66
C SER A 666 -10.74 3.24 -26.13
N PHE A 667 -9.45 3.52 -26.09
CA PHE A 667 -8.47 2.52 -25.68
C PHE A 667 -7.21 3.19 -25.12
N SER A 668 -6.41 2.40 -24.40
CA SER A 668 -5.15 2.80 -23.78
C SER A 668 -4.18 1.63 -23.77
N GLY A 669 -2.88 1.91 -23.84
CA GLY A 669 -1.80 0.93 -24.01
C GLY A 669 -0.94 1.22 -25.25
N ASP A 670 0.35 0.85 -25.22
CA ASP A 670 1.34 1.28 -26.22
C ASP A 670 1.06 0.72 -27.63
N LYS A 671 0.49 -0.48 -27.74
CA LYS A 671 0.09 -1.13 -29.01
C LYS A 671 -1.43 -1.20 -29.22
N CYS A 672 -2.19 -0.47 -28.41
CA CYS A 672 -3.65 -0.49 -28.45
C CYS A 672 -4.16 0.51 -29.49
N VAL A 673 -4.57 0.03 -30.68
CA VAL A 673 -5.04 0.87 -31.80
C VAL A 673 -6.41 0.42 -32.33
N ALA A 674 -7.09 1.32 -33.06
CA ALA A 674 -8.42 1.09 -33.61
C ALA A 674 -8.49 -0.11 -34.57
N ASP A 675 -7.43 -0.35 -35.36
CA ASP A 675 -7.36 -1.47 -36.30
C ASP A 675 -7.39 -2.85 -35.63
N ASN A 676 -7.10 -2.90 -34.32
CA ASN A 676 -7.08 -4.13 -33.54
C ASN A 676 -8.43 -4.43 -32.87
N VAL A 677 -9.46 -3.58 -33.04
CA VAL A 677 -10.78 -3.80 -32.45
C VAL A 677 -11.89 -3.58 -33.47
N LYS A 678 -12.73 -4.60 -33.64
CA LYS A 678 -14.00 -4.47 -34.36
C LYS A 678 -15.12 -4.67 -33.36
N SER A 679 -16.07 -3.75 -33.27
CA SER A 679 -17.19 -3.85 -32.33
C SER A 679 -18.53 -3.47 -32.95
N PHE A 680 -19.60 -3.99 -32.36
CA PHE A 680 -20.97 -3.61 -32.63
C PHE A 680 -21.76 -3.51 -31.31
N ALA A 681 -22.61 -2.50 -31.17
CA ALA A 681 -23.46 -2.31 -30.00
C ALA A 681 -24.95 -2.32 -30.41
N VAL A 682 -25.77 -3.00 -29.61
CA VAL A 682 -27.23 -3.08 -29.79
C VAL A 682 -27.91 -2.60 -28.52
N VAL A 683 -28.77 -1.59 -28.65
CA VAL A 683 -29.65 -1.14 -27.56
C VAL A 683 -31.06 -1.70 -27.82
N PRO A 684 -31.62 -2.51 -26.90
CA PRO A 684 -32.98 -3.02 -27.04
C PRO A 684 -34.01 -1.88 -27.11
N LYS A 685 -35.15 -2.14 -27.77
CA LYS A 685 -36.22 -1.14 -27.97
C LYS A 685 -36.81 -0.57 -26.67
N ASP A 686 -36.73 -1.31 -25.57
CA ASP A 686 -37.21 -0.85 -24.27
C ASP A 686 -36.20 0.05 -23.52
N GLY A 687 -35.00 0.26 -24.11
CA GLY A 687 -33.94 1.12 -23.59
C GLY A 687 -33.31 0.64 -22.30
N LYS A 688 -33.52 -0.64 -21.92
CA LYS A 688 -33.01 -1.21 -20.68
C LYS A 688 -31.75 -2.02 -20.96
N GLY A 689 -30.61 -1.34 -20.91
CA GLY A 689 -29.31 -1.96 -21.15
C GLY A 689 -28.88 -1.98 -22.61
N TYR A 690 -27.85 -2.76 -22.89
CA TYR A 690 -27.21 -2.86 -24.19
C TYR A 690 -26.42 -4.15 -24.31
N SER A 691 -26.18 -4.58 -25.55
CA SER A 691 -25.30 -5.70 -25.87
C SER A 691 -24.12 -5.18 -26.70
N ILE A 692 -22.92 -5.64 -26.41
CA ILE A 692 -21.72 -5.37 -27.21
C ILE A 692 -21.15 -6.68 -27.71
N GLU A 693 -20.87 -6.76 -29.00
CA GLU A 693 -20.07 -7.81 -29.62
C GLU A 693 -18.77 -7.19 -30.12
N ALA A 694 -17.64 -7.79 -29.80
CA ALA A 694 -16.34 -7.28 -30.20
C ALA A 694 -15.35 -8.40 -30.52
N ALA A 695 -14.47 -8.13 -31.48
CA ALA A 695 -13.30 -8.92 -31.80
C ALA A 695 -12.05 -8.08 -31.53
N PHE A 696 -11.09 -8.64 -30.80
CA PHE A 696 -9.83 -8.03 -30.44
C PHE A 696 -8.69 -8.85 -31.02
N LYS A 697 -7.87 -8.23 -31.86
CA LYS A 697 -6.80 -8.91 -32.58
C LYS A 697 -5.62 -9.26 -31.68
N TRP A 698 -5.07 -10.46 -31.81
CA TRP A 698 -3.78 -10.84 -31.22
C TRP A 698 -2.64 -10.09 -31.90
N THR A 699 -1.70 -9.52 -31.14
CA THR A 699 -0.59 -8.74 -31.71
C THR A 699 0.79 -9.21 -31.32
N ASP A 700 0.93 -9.81 -30.14
CA ASP A 700 2.20 -10.16 -29.53
C ASP A 700 2.31 -11.68 -29.30
N ILE A 701 1.18 -12.39 -29.30
CA ILE A 701 1.13 -13.86 -29.26
C ILE A 701 0.63 -14.50 -30.56
N LYS A 702 0.96 -15.79 -30.71
CA LYS A 702 0.25 -16.69 -31.61
C LYS A 702 -0.65 -17.59 -30.77
N ALA A 703 -1.94 -17.23 -30.69
CA ALA A 703 -2.92 -17.97 -29.91
C ALA A 703 -3.00 -19.44 -30.33
N ALA A 704 -2.97 -20.34 -29.34
CA ALA A 704 -3.08 -21.77 -29.55
C ALA A 704 -3.87 -22.42 -28.40
N GLU A 705 -4.35 -23.64 -28.63
CA GLU A 705 -4.95 -24.43 -27.55
C GLU A 705 -3.93 -24.65 -26.43
N GLY A 706 -4.34 -24.36 -25.20
CA GLY A 706 -3.50 -24.39 -24.00
C GLY A 706 -2.87 -23.04 -23.63
N SER A 707 -2.90 -22.02 -24.52
CA SER A 707 -2.42 -20.67 -24.19
C SER A 707 -3.17 -20.10 -22.99
N LEU A 708 -2.44 -19.46 -22.08
CA LEU A 708 -2.99 -18.68 -20.97
C LEU A 708 -2.91 -17.20 -21.33
N ILE A 709 -3.98 -16.46 -21.07
CA ILE A 709 -4.04 -15.00 -21.21
C ILE A 709 -4.49 -14.40 -19.88
N GLY A 710 -4.02 -13.19 -19.57
CA GLY A 710 -4.62 -12.35 -18.57
C GLY A 710 -5.86 -11.65 -19.15
N LEU A 711 -6.98 -11.69 -18.43
CA LEU A 711 -8.24 -11.12 -18.89
C LEU A 711 -8.98 -10.43 -17.73
N GLU A 712 -9.54 -9.26 -17.99
CA GLU A 712 -10.54 -8.63 -17.12
C GLU A 712 -11.67 -8.04 -17.97
N LEU A 713 -12.90 -8.19 -17.48
CA LEU A 713 -14.11 -7.63 -18.10
C LEU A 713 -14.79 -6.72 -17.08
N GLN A 714 -15.02 -5.47 -17.46
CA GLN A 714 -15.64 -4.47 -16.59
C GLN A 714 -16.78 -3.75 -17.30
N VAL A 715 -17.86 -3.48 -16.57
CA VAL A 715 -18.91 -2.55 -16.99
C VAL A 715 -18.82 -1.29 -16.14
N ASN A 716 -18.73 -0.13 -16.79
CA ASN A 716 -18.93 1.16 -16.13
C ASN A 716 -20.43 1.50 -16.11
N ASP A 717 -20.90 2.01 -14.97
CA ASP A 717 -22.29 2.42 -14.75
C ASP A 717 -22.34 3.92 -14.39
N ALA A 718 -23.03 4.69 -15.22
CA ALA A 718 -23.24 6.12 -15.09
C ALA A 718 -24.65 6.44 -14.57
N ASP A 719 -24.75 7.47 -13.72
CA ASP A 719 -26.06 8.00 -13.34
C ASP A 719 -26.63 8.97 -14.38
N GLU A 720 -27.86 9.45 -14.14
CA GLU A 720 -28.57 10.41 -14.98
C GLU A 720 -27.79 11.72 -15.24
N SER A 721 -26.74 12.01 -14.45
CA SER A 721 -25.88 13.20 -14.64
C SER A 721 -24.65 12.95 -15.52
N GLY A 722 -24.46 11.72 -16.01
CA GLY A 722 -23.27 11.28 -16.74
C GLY A 722 -22.09 10.94 -15.85
N LYS A 723 -22.28 10.91 -14.53
CA LYS A 723 -21.21 10.57 -13.60
C LYS A 723 -21.21 9.07 -13.32
N ARG A 724 -20.03 8.42 -13.44
CA ARG A 724 -19.87 7.04 -13.00
C ARG A 724 -20.15 6.86 -11.51
N ILE A 725 -21.04 5.93 -11.19
CA ILE A 725 -21.43 5.58 -9.82
C ILE A 725 -20.81 4.28 -9.33
N GLY A 726 -20.35 3.42 -10.24
CA GLY A 726 -19.55 2.25 -9.92
C GLY A 726 -19.19 1.41 -11.13
N THR A 727 -18.58 0.26 -10.87
CA THR A 727 -18.23 -0.74 -11.88
C THR A 727 -18.75 -2.12 -11.50
N LEU A 728 -18.95 -2.97 -12.50
CA LEU A 728 -19.24 -4.40 -12.34
C LEU A 728 -18.17 -5.19 -13.09
N SER A 729 -17.41 -6.01 -12.36
CA SER A 729 -16.20 -6.68 -12.87
C SER A 729 -16.31 -8.21 -12.83
N TRP A 730 -15.52 -8.87 -13.67
CA TRP A 730 -15.37 -10.33 -13.64
C TRP A 730 -14.41 -10.78 -12.54
N TYR A 731 -13.21 -10.20 -12.47
CA TYR A 731 -12.13 -10.65 -11.59
C TYR A 731 -11.57 -9.54 -10.69
N ASP A 732 -11.39 -8.32 -11.21
CA ASP A 732 -10.79 -7.21 -10.47
C ASP A 732 -11.70 -6.68 -9.33
N LYS A 733 -11.18 -6.65 -8.10
CA LYS A 733 -11.85 -6.07 -6.91
C LYS A 733 -11.33 -4.68 -6.54
N SER A 734 -10.19 -4.30 -7.07
CA SER A 734 -9.51 -3.04 -6.75
C SER A 734 -10.03 -1.88 -7.61
N GLY A 735 -10.49 -2.17 -8.84
CA GLY A 735 -10.78 -1.17 -9.86
C GLY A 735 -9.51 -0.56 -10.47
N MET A 736 -8.37 -1.26 -10.36
CA MET A 736 -7.06 -0.82 -10.82
C MET A 736 -6.62 -1.46 -12.14
N GLY A 737 -7.50 -2.24 -12.80
CA GLY A 737 -7.19 -2.86 -14.09
C GLY A 737 -6.71 -1.88 -15.17
N TRP A 738 -7.08 -0.61 -15.09
CA TRP A 738 -6.57 0.45 -15.99
C TRP A 738 -5.10 0.81 -15.79
N SER A 739 -4.47 0.35 -14.70
CA SER A 739 -3.08 0.70 -14.34
C SER A 739 -2.18 -0.51 -14.07
N ALA A 740 -2.74 -1.64 -13.64
CA ALA A 740 -1.98 -2.78 -13.18
C ALA A 740 -2.56 -4.10 -13.74
N PRO A 741 -1.92 -4.71 -14.75
CA PRO A 741 -2.27 -6.04 -15.24
C PRO A 741 -2.26 -7.14 -14.15
N SER A 742 -1.54 -6.92 -13.05
CA SER A 742 -1.50 -7.82 -11.89
C SER A 742 -2.86 -8.10 -11.25
N VAL A 743 -3.88 -7.27 -11.53
CA VAL A 743 -5.25 -7.51 -11.06
C VAL A 743 -6.16 -8.23 -12.08
N PHE A 744 -5.65 -8.61 -13.25
CA PHE A 744 -6.40 -9.38 -14.25
C PHE A 744 -6.58 -10.84 -13.83
N GLY A 745 -7.71 -11.44 -14.21
CA GLY A 745 -7.94 -12.87 -14.10
C GLY A 745 -7.09 -13.64 -15.10
N THR A 746 -7.08 -14.98 -15.01
CA THR A 746 -6.46 -15.83 -16.04
C THR A 746 -7.57 -16.57 -16.78
N ALA A 747 -7.46 -16.61 -18.10
CA ALA A 747 -8.28 -17.42 -18.96
C ALA A 747 -7.41 -18.35 -19.82
N LYS A 748 -7.91 -19.56 -20.09
CA LYS A 748 -7.22 -20.56 -20.91
C LYS A 748 -7.94 -20.74 -22.24
N LEU A 749 -7.19 -20.67 -23.32
CA LEU A 749 -7.70 -20.98 -24.65
C LEU A 749 -7.81 -22.50 -24.81
N VAL A 750 -9.00 -23.04 -25.04
CA VAL A 750 -9.25 -24.47 -25.21
C VAL A 750 -9.76 -24.78 -26.62
N GLY A 751 -9.63 -26.04 -27.04
CA GLY A 751 -10.09 -26.48 -28.36
C GLY A 751 -11.61 -26.34 -28.55
N GLU A 752 -12.10 -26.79 -29.71
CA GLU A 752 -13.55 -26.82 -29.98
C GLU A 752 -14.30 -27.65 -28.94
N ALA A 753 -15.53 -27.25 -28.61
CA ALA A 753 -16.38 -28.01 -27.70
C ALA A 753 -16.58 -29.45 -28.23
N LYS A 754 -16.20 -30.46 -27.43
CA LYS A 754 -16.39 -31.87 -27.81
C LYS A 754 -17.89 -32.17 -27.94
N LYS A 755 -18.38 -32.44 -29.16
CA LYS A 755 -19.72 -33.02 -29.36
C LYS A 755 -19.77 -34.36 -28.64
N ALA A 756 -20.68 -34.51 -27.68
CA ALA A 756 -20.94 -35.78 -27.03
C ALA A 756 -21.49 -36.80 -28.06
N ASP A 757 -20.70 -37.81 -28.40
CA ASP A 757 -21.14 -38.99 -29.14
C ASP A 757 -22.10 -39.80 -28.25
N ASN A 758 -23.41 -39.65 -28.44
CA ASN A 758 -24.42 -40.52 -27.84
C ASN A 758 -25.20 -41.25 -28.95
N LYS A 759 -24.71 -42.43 -29.32
CA LYS A 759 -25.59 -43.51 -29.81
C LYS A 759 -26.25 -44.15 -28.59
N VAL A 760 -27.52 -43.80 -28.31
CA VAL A 760 -28.43 -44.66 -27.54
C VAL A 760 -29.85 -44.57 -28.10
N ASP A 761 -30.44 -45.74 -28.23
CA ASP A 761 -31.73 -46.09 -28.82
C ASP A 761 -32.92 -45.20 -28.47
N GLU A 762 -33.72 -44.91 -29.50
CA GLU A 762 -35.04 -44.32 -29.40
C GLU A 762 -36.01 -45.25 -28.64
N LYS A 763 -36.45 -44.82 -27.45
CA LYS A 763 -37.85 -45.02 -27.03
C LYS A 763 -38.28 -44.06 -25.92
N LYS A 764 -39.24 -43.21 -26.32
CA LYS A 764 -40.20 -42.42 -25.54
C LYS A 764 -39.64 -41.36 -24.58
N THR A 765 -39.70 -40.12 -25.04
CA THR A 765 -39.90 -38.95 -24.20
C THR A 765 -40.95 -38.04 -24.83
N ASP A 766 -42.13 -38.04 -24.22
CA ASP A 766 -43.11 -36.98 -24.37
C ASP A 766 -42.56 -35.70 -23.73
N SER A 767 -42.66 -34.62 -24.49
CA SER A 767 -42.84 -33.21 -24.12
C SER A 767 -42.21 -32.66 -22.83
N LYS A 768 -41.35 -31.64 -23.04
CA LYS A 768 -41.15 -30.43 -22.22
C LYS A 768 -40.82 -30.64 -20.73
N THR A 769 -39.55 -30.44 -20.39
CA THR A 769 -39.19 -29.83 -19.11
C THR A 769 -38.01 -28.88 -19.32
N THR A 770 -38.33 -27.63 -19.63
CA THR A 770 -37.46 -26.50 -19.33
C THR A 770 -37.25 -26.47 -17.81
N VAL A 771 -36.03 -26.72 -17.33
CA VAL A 771 -35.66 -26.33 -15.97
C VAL A 771 -35.37 -24.84 -16.01
N GLU A 772 -36.43 -24.04 -16.05
CA GLU A 772 -36.39 -22.71 -15.46
C GLU A 772 -36.09 -22.92 -13.97
N THR A 773 -34.91 -22.54 -13.50
CA THR A 773 -34.77 -22.16 -12.10
C THR A 773 -35.58 -20.87 -11.92
N LYS A 774 -36.88 -21.03 -11.73
CA LYS A 774 -37.78 -19.92 -11.40
C LYS A 774 -37.18 -19.20 -10.19
N SER A 775 -36.86 -17.92 -10.35
CA SER A 775 -36.63 -17.01 -9.23
C SER A 775 -37.81 -17.16 -8.28
N VAL A 776 -37.60 -17.84 -7.16
CA VAL A 776 -38.64 -17.95 -6.15
C VAL A 776 -38.60 -16.65 -5.37
N ASP A 777 -39.68 -15.88 -5.45
CA ASP A 777 -39.91 -14.75 -4.57
C ASP A 777 -39.68 -15.20 -3.13
N GLY A 778 -38.70 -14.56 -2.48
CA GLY A 778 -38.47 -14.75 -1.07
C GLY A 778 -39.68 -14.34 -0.25
N PRO A 779 -39.72 -14.69 1.04
CA PRO A 779 -40.83 -14.39 1.93
C PRO A 779 -41.44 -12.98 1.73
N LYS A 780 -42.74 -12.92 1.46
CA LYS A 780 -43.48 -11.66 1.19
C LYS A 780 -43.36 -10.65 2.33
N VAL A 781 -43.58 -9.37 2.02
CA VAL A 781 -43.61 -8.30 3.02
C VAL A 781 -44.62 -8.62 4.12
N GLY A 782 -44.21 -8.49 5.38
CA GLY A 782 -45.00 -8.85 6.56
C GLY A 782 -44.73 -10.26 7.09
N THR A 783 -44.07 -11.13 6.32
CA THR A 783 -43.70 -12.47 6.78
C THR A 783 -42.67 -12.39 7.90
N LYS A 784 -42.88 -13.19 8.95
CA LYS A 784 -41.92 -13.36 10.04
C LYS A 784 -40.88 -14.37 9.60
N VAL A 785 -39.61 -13.98 9.70
CA VAL A 785 -38.45 -14.80 9.38
C VAL A 785 -37.48 -14.71 10.55
N GLU A 786 -36.60 -15.68 10.75
CA GLU A 786 -35.74 -15.71 11.92
C GLU A 786 -34.36 -16.29 11.63
N ASP A 787 -33.35 -15.85 12.37
CA ASP A 787 -32.02 -16.48 12.41
C ASP A 787 -31.75 -17.04 13.82
N LYS A 788 -30.52 -17.47 14.09
CA LYS A 788 -30.12 -17.97 15.42
C LYS A 788 -30.24 -16.91 16.54
N LYS A 789 -30.26 -15.61 16.22
CA LYS A 789 -30.10 -14.49 17.16
C LYS A 789 -31.37 -13.67 17.35
N PHE A 790 -32.17 -13.48 16.30
CA PHE A 790 -33.31 -12.57 16.27
C PHE A 790 -34.49 -13.11 15.46
N ASN A 791 -35.66 -12.62 15.83
CA ASN A 791 -36.87 -12.71 15.02
C ASN A 791 -36.98 -11.43 14.21
N TYR A 792 -37.29 -11.55 12.94
CA TYR A 792 -37.42 -10.47 11.96
C TYR A 792 -38.83 -10.43 11.37
N VAL A 793 -39.13 -9.34 10.70
CA VAL A 793 -40.24 -9.23 9.76
C VAL A 793 -39.73 -8.65 8.45
N VAL A 794 -40.13 -9.25 7.34
CA VAL A 794 -39.77 -8.74 6.01
C VAL A 794 -40.50 -7.42 5.77
N THR A 795 -39.73 -6.39 5.39
CA THR A 795 -40.23 -5.06 5.03
C THR A 795 -40.08 -4.75 3.54
N LYS A 796 -39.26 -5.52 2.81
CA LYS A 796 -39.20 -5.57 1.35
C LYS A 796 -38.84 -7.00 0.95
N ALA A 797 -39.63 -7.61 0.07
CA ALA A 797 -39.33 -8.95 -0.44
C ALA A 797 -37.98 -8.94 -1.18
N GLY A 798 -37.23 -10.04 -1.08
CA GLY A 798 -36.03 -10.29 -1.86
C GLY A 798 -36.19 -11.59 -2.63
N THR A 799 -35.24 -11.94 -3.48
CA THR A 799 -35.28 -13.17 -4.29
C THR A 799 -34.15 -14.11 -3.89
N THR A 800 -34.40 -15.42 -4.06
CA THR A 800 -33.43 -16.48 -3.73
C THR A 800 -32.22 -16.51 -4.66
N ASP A 801 -32.37 -15.98 -5.88
CA ASP A 801 -31.30 -15.78 -6.86
C ASP A 801 -30.44 -14.52 -6.61
N GLY A 802 -30.75 -13.75 -5.55
CA GLY A 802 -30.00 -12.56 -5.18
C GLY A 802 -30.27 -11.31 -6.03
N LYS A 803 -31.05 -11.39 -7.11
CA LYS A 803 -31.37 -10.25 -7.99
C LYS A 803 -32.03 -9.09 -7.26
N THR A 804 -32.90 -9.39 -6.29
CA THR A 804 -33.48 -8.39 -5.39
C THR A 804 -33.06 -8.66 -3.97
N VAL A 805 -32.24 -7.76 -3.39
CA VAL A 805 -31.96 -7.79 -1.94
C VAL A 805 -33.17 -7.25 -1.18
N GLY A 806 -33.74 -8.09 -0.32
CA GLY A 806 -34.88 -7.72 0.52
C GLY A 806 -34.48 -6.78 1.66
N GLU A 807 -35.47 -6.32 2.43
CA GLU A 807 -35.24 -5.61 3.69
C GLU A 807 -35.98 -6.31 4.83
N VAL A 808 -35.37 -6.35 6.01
CA VAL A 808 -35.98 -6.88 7.24
C VAL A 808 -35.85 -5.90 8.40
N ALA A 809 -36.77 -6.02 9.34
CA ALA A 809 -36.74 -5.31 10.61
C ALA A 809 -36.64 -6.28 11.79
N VAL A 810 -35.73 -6.03 12.73
CA VAL A 810 -35.57 -6.83 13.95
C VAL A 810 -36.80 -6.63 14.85
N VAL A 811 -37.54 -7.70 15.12
CA VAL A 811 -38.77 -7.70 15.94
C VAL A 811 -38.46 -8.05 17.39
N ALA A 812 -37.62 -9.04 17.65
CA ALA A 812 -37.27 -9.49 18.99
C ALA A 812 -35.91 -10.18 19.02
N SER A 813 -35.21 -10.11 20.16
CA SER A 813 -34.05 -10.96 20.42
C SER A 813 -34.46 -12.32 20.99
N LYS A 814 -33.89 -13.40 20.44
CA LYS A 814 -34.09 -14.76 20.96
C LYS A 814 -33.38 -14.99 22.30
N ASN A 815 -32.21 -14.36 22.51
CA ASN A 815 -31.45 -14.46 23.75
C ASN A 815 -31.55 -13.21 24.64
N LYS A 816 -32.50 -13.21 25.58
CA LYS A 816 -32.68 -12.12 26.56
C LYS A 816 -31.58 -12.04 27.63
N LYS A 817 -30.71 -13.06 27.74
CA LYS A 817 -29.59 -13.11 28.68
C LYS A 817 -28.27 -12.59 28.06
N ALA A 818 -28.24 -12.31 26.75
CA ALA A 818 -27.04 -11.85 26.06
C ALA A 818 -26.45 -10.57 26.68
N LYS A 819 -25.13 -10.60 26.96
CA LYS A 819 -24.38 -9.45 27.48
C LYS A 819 -24.00 -8.46 26.40
N ALA A 820 -23.83 -8.91 25.15
CA ALA A 820 -23.53 -8.08 24.00
C ALA A 820 -24.39 -8.52 22.81
N VAL A 821 -24.86 -7.56 22.01
CA VAL A 821 -25.69 -7.81 20.83
C VAL A 821 -25.14 -7.01 19.66
N THR A 822 -25.03 -7.67 18.51
CA THR A 822 -24.74 -7.02 17.23
C THR A 822 -25.94 -7.21 16.32
N VAL A 823 -26.57 -6.11 15.92
CA VAL A 823 -27.55 -6.09 14.83
C VAL A 823 -26.74 -5.90 13.54
N SER A 824 -26.59 -6.97 12.76
CA SER A 824 -25.82 -6.99 11.51
C SER A 824 -26.36 -6.02 10.46
N ALA A 825 -25.55 -5.65 9.46
CA ALA A 825 -25.99 -4.78 8.37
C ALA A 825 -26.95 -5.50 7.39
N SER A 826 -26.76 -6.80 7.23
CA SER A 826 -27.58 -7.72 6.45
C SER A 826 -27.62 -9.08 7.15
N VAL A 827 -28.58 -9.91 6.76
CA VAL A 827 -28.71 -11.32 7.13
C VAL A 827 -29.20 -12.11 5.93
N THR A 828 -28.85 -13.40 5.86
CA THR A 828 -29.43 -14.33 4.89
C THR A 828 -30.34 -15.28 5.64
N ILE A 829 -31.59 -15.38 5.20
CA ILE A 829 -32.59 -16.28 5.81
C ILE A 829 -33.23 -17.06 4.67
N ASP A 830 -33.19 -18.39 4.76
CA ASP A 830 -33.74 -19.32 3.77
C ASP A 830 -33.27 -19.02 2.33
N GLY A 831 -31.96 -18.77 2.16
CA GLY A 831 -31.34 -18.48 0.86
C GLY A 831 -31.55 -17.05 0.35
N VAL A 832 -32.33 -16.20 1.04
CA VAL A 832 -32.61 -14.82 0.60
C VAL A 832 -31.83 -13.82 1.44
N LYS A 833 -31.10 -12.91 0.78
CA LYS A 833 -30.34 -11.83 1.44
C LYS A 833 -31.27 -10.66 1.78
N TYR A 834 -31.23 -10.22 3.04
CA TYR A 834 -31.98 -9.08 3.54
C TYR A 834 -31.07 -8.02 4.19
N ASN A 835 -31.25 -6.76 3.80
CA ASN A 835 -30.72 -5.62 4.53
C ASN A 835 -31.50 -5.40 5.84
N VAL A 836 -30.80 -5.28 6.97
CA VAL A 836 -31.46 -4.98 8.25
C VAL A 836 -31.64 -3.48 8.38
N THR A 837 -32.86 -2.98 8.13
CA THR A 837 -33.12 -1.53 8.01
C THR A 837 -33.89 -0.93 9.19
N GLU A 838 -34.50 -1.73 10.06
CA GLU A 838 -35.21 -1.22 11.24
C GLU A 838 -35.02 -2.13 12.47
N ILE A 839 -34.96 -1.52 13.65
CA ILE A 839 -35.15 -2.21 14.93
C ILE A 839 -36.54 -1.83 15.42
N LYS A 840 -37.49 -2.77 15.43
CA LYS A 840 -38.90 -2.50 15.76
C LYS A 840 -39.08 -2.11 17.22
N ALA A 841 -40.28 -1.64 17.52
CA ALA A 841 -40.67 -1.28 18.87
C ALA A 841 -40.53 -2.48 19.82
N LYS A 842 -39.96 -2.23 21.01
CA LYS A 842 -39.71 -3.22 22.07
C LYS A 842 -38.78 -4.41 21.72
N ALA A 843 -38.03 -4.39 20.60
CA ALA A 843 -37.22 -5.53 20.17
C ALA A 843 -36.21 -6.06 21.21
N PHE A 844 -35.69 -5.19 22.06
CA PHE A 844 -34.77 -5.49 23.17
C PHE A 844 -35.32 -5.00 24.52
N TYR A 845 -36.64 -4.81 24.63
CA TYR A 845 -37.25 -4.25 25.83
C TYR A 845 -36.92 -5.08 27.08
N ALA A 846 -36.43 -4.40 28.12
CA ALA A 846 -36.09 -4.99 29.41
C ALA A 846 -35.04 -6.12 29.36
N ASN A 847 -34.12 -6.13 28.38
CA ASN A 847 -32.96 -7.02 28.38
C ASN A 847 -31.94 -6.58 29.46
N LYS A 848 -32.21 -6.93 30.72
CA LYS A 848 -31.48 -6.44 31.91
C LYS A 848 -30.01 -6.86 31.97
N LYS A 849 -29.58 -7.88 31.20
CA LYS A 849 -28.19 -8.35 31.15
C LYS A 849 -27.37 -7.72 30.03
N LEU A 850 -28.01 -7.05 29.07
CA LEU A 850 -27.36 -6.44 27.92
C LEU A 850 -26.50 -5.25 28.36
N THR A 851 -25.21 -5.29 28.01
CA THR A 851 -24.20 -4.27 28.37
C THR A 851 -23.66 -3.50 27.17
N LYS A 852 -23.66 -4.09 25.97
CA LYS A 852 -23.13 -3.49 24.74
C LYS A 852 -24.04 -3.79 23.56
N VAL A 853 -24.31 -2.78 22.74
CA VAL A 853 -25.05 -2.94 21.48
C VAL A 853 -24.25 -2.35 20.34
N THR A 854 -24.13 -3.11 19.24
CA THR A 854 -23.63 -2.63 17.96
C THR A 854 -24.77 -2.63 16.94
N ILE A 855 -24.97 -1.52 16.24
CA ILE A 855 -26.03 -1.36 15.23
C ILE A 855 -25.38 -1.23 13.85
N GLY A 856 -25.77 -2.10 12.91
CA GLY A 856 -25.21 -2.22 11.56
C GLY A 856 -25.47 -1.02 10.64
N LYS A 857 -24.70 -0.94 9.54
CA LYS A 857 -24.63 0.24 8.68
C LYS A 857 -25.95 0.59 7.95
N ASN A 858 -26.82 -0.39 7.74
CA ASN A 858 -28.07 -0.22 6.98
C ASN A 858 -29.29 0.22 7.81
N VAL A 859 -29.18 0.27 9.15
CA VAL A 859 -30.33 0.56 10.01
C VAL A 859 -30.78 2.02 9.86
N LYS A 860 -31.98 2.21 9.31
CA LYS A 860 -32.63 3.51 9.06
C LYS A 860 -33.43 4.01 10.27
N LYS A 861 -33.94 3.11 11.13
CA LYS A 861 -34.85 3.47 12.23
C LYS A 861 -34.69 2.58 13.48
N ILE A 862 -34.73 3.22 14.65
CA ILE A 862 -34.86 2.56 15.96
C ILE A 862 -36.25 2.85 16.50
N GLY A 863 -37.02 1.81 16.81
CA GLY A 863 -38.43 1.89 17.20
C GLY A 863 -38.66 2.37 18.64
N SER A 864 -39.91 2.69 18.94
CA SER A 864 -40.33 3.12 20.27
C SER A 864 -40.08 2.02 21.32
N LYS A 865 -39.52 2.40 22.47
CA LYS A 865 -39.13 1.46 23.55
C LYS A 865 -38.17 0.33 23.12
N ALA A 866 -37.50 0.42 21.97
CA ALA A 866 -36.66 -0.66 21.41
C ALA A 866 -35.66 -1.24 22.41
N PHE A 867 -34.96 -0.39 23.17
CA PHE A 867 -33.99 -0.77 24.20
C PHE A 867 -34.42 -0.35 25.62
N ALA A 868 -35.67 0.08 25.82
CA ALA A 868 -36.06 0.63 27.11
C ALA A 868 -35.93 -0.40 28.24
N LYS A 869 -35.48 0.07 29.42
CA LYS A 869 -35.23 -0.71 30.62
C LYS A 869 -34.10 -1.75 30.47
N CYS A 870 -33.17 -1.57 29.54
CA CYS A 870 -31.90 -2.30 29.49
C CYS A 870 -30.95 -1.75 30.57
N THR A 871 -31.27 -2.04 31.83
CA THR A 871 -30.63 -1.40 33.01
C THR A 871 -29.12 -1.64 33.14
N SER A 872 -28.57 -2.64 32.46
CA SER A 872 -27.13 -2.91 32.41
C SER A 872 -26.41 -2.33 31.19
N LEU A 873 -27.12 -1.72 30.24
CA LEU A 873 -26.55 -1.23 28.98
C LEU A 873 -25.56 -0.10 29.27
N LYS A 874 -24.29 -0.29 28.91
CA LYS A 874 -23.19 0.65 29.13
C LYS A 874 -22.81 1.40 27.86
N SER A 875 -22.86 0.74 26.70
CA SER A 875 -22.45 1.32 25.43
C SER A 875 -23.34 0.94 24.25
N VAL A 876 -23.59 1.92 23.39
CA VAL A 876 -24.21 1.74 22.07
C VAL A 876 -23.26 2.27 21.01
N ASN A 877 -22.91 1.44 20.04
CA ASN A 877 -22.12 1.79 18.88
C ASN A 877 -22.96 1.68 17.61
N CYS A 878 -23.42 2.81 17.09
CA CYS A 878 -24.21 2.87 15.87
C CYS A 878 -23.31 3.15 14.66
N LYS A 879 -23.08 2.11 13.84
CA LYS A 879 -22.32 2.19 12.58
C LYS A 879 -23.15 2.74 11.41
N SER A 880 -24.45 2.97 11.60
CA SER A 880 -25.33 3.45 10.53
C SER A 880 -25.10 4.90 10.16
N ASN A 881 -24.87 5.15 8.87
CA ASN A 881 -24.98 6.45 8.22
C ASN A 881 -26.39 6.70 7.62
N LYS A 882 -27.28 5.69 7.66
CA LYS A 882 -28.66 5.75 7.16
C LYS A 882 -29.70 6.03 8.27
N LEU A 883 -29.30 6.06 9.54
CA LEU A 883 -30.21 6.24 10.68
C LEU A 883 -30.83 7.64 10.68
N THR A 884 -32.15 7.71 10.50
CA THR A 884 -32.89 8.97 10.47
C THR A 884 -33.83 9.16 11.66
N THR A 885 -34.23 8.08 12.34
CA THR A 885 -35.28 8.12 13.37
C THR A 885 -34.93 7.31 14.62
N ILE A 886 -35.09 7.93 15.80
CA ILE A 886 -35.07 7.26 17.11
C ILE A 886 -36.43 7.41 17.77
N GLY A 887 -37.10 6.30 18.07
CA GLY A 887 -38.48 6.26 18.56
C GLY A 887 -38.67 6.78 19.98
N GLY A 888 -39.94 7.03 20.34
CA GLY A 888 -40.32 7.49 21.67
C GLY A 888 -39.91 6.49 22.74
N SER A 889 -39.32 6.99 23.83
CA SER A 889 -38.79 6.14 24.92
C SER A 889 -37.81 5.04 24.48
N ALA A 890 -37.14 5.13 23.31
CA ALA A 890 -36.28 4.06 22.78
C ALA A 890 -35.23 3.53 23.77
N PHE A 891 -34.60 4.39 24.57
CA PHE A 891 -33.59 4.08 25.58
C PHE A 891 -34.04 4.49 26.99
N ALA A 892 -35.36 4.53 27.23
CA ALA A 892 -35.89 5.00 28.51
C ALA A 892 -35.56 4.01 29.63
N GLY A 893 -34.95 4.49 30.71
CA GLY A 893 -34.58 3.67 31.87
C GLY A 893 -33.22 2.97 31.78
N ASP A 894 -32.39 3.29 30.78
CA ASP A 894 -31.05 2.71 30.60
C ASP A 894 -30.01 3.44 31.48
N LYS A 895 -30.17 3.26 32.79
CA LYS A 895 -29.46 4.04 33.84
C LYS A 895 -27.92 3.91 33.78
N LYS A 896 -27.41 2.80 33.25
CA LYS A 896 -25.97 2.52 33.15
C LYS A 896 -25.34 2.98 31.83
N LEU A 897 -26.11 3.54 30.89
CA LEU A 897 -25.56 3.96 29.60
C LEU A 897 -24.57 5.12 29.81
N ARG A 898 -23.33 4.94 29.33
CA ARG A 898 -22.22 5.90 29.44
C ARG A 898 -21.74 6.41 28.09
N THR A 899 -21.93 5.63 27.03
CA THR A 899 -21.42 5.99 25.71
C THR A 899 -22.43 5.63 24.63
N PHE A 900 -22.77 6.60 23.79
CA PHE A 900 -23.47 6.40 22.54
C PHE A 900 -22.61 6.97 21.42
N LYS A 901 -22.12 6.13 20.50
CA LYS A 901 -21.32 6.55 19.34
C LYS A 901 -22.18 6.48 18.08
N MET A 902 -22.14 7.52 17.26
CA MET A 902 -22.84 7.58 15.98
C MET A 902 -21.99 8.33 14.96
N LYS A 903 -21.58 7.63 13.89
CA LYS A 903 -20.73 8.15 12.80
C LYS A 903 -21.57 8.45 11.55
N SER A 904 -22.69 9.16 11.69
CA SER A 904 -23.57 9.50 10.56
C SER A 904 -23.26 10.89 10.01
N ASN A 905 -23.03 10.99 8.71
CA ASN A 905 -22.87 12.27 7.99
C ASN A 905 -24.22 12.95 7.68
N LYS A 906 -25.35 12.36 8.10
CA LYS A 906 -26.71 12.91 7.92
C LYS A 906 -27.35 13.21 9.28
N LYS A 907 -28.04 14.36 9.40
CA LYS A 907 -28.80 14.75 10.60
C LYS A 907 -29.94 13.77 10.90
N LEU A 908 -30.25 13.52 12.18
CA LEU A 908 -31.48 12.80 12.57
C LEU A 908 -32.71 13.64 12.18
N LYS A 909 -33.64 13.02 11.45
CA LYS A 909 -34.93 13.63 11.10
C LYS A 909 -35.82 13.74 12.34
N SER A 910 -35.85 12.71 13.19
CA SER A 910 -36.68 12.73 14.41
C SER A 910 -36.10 11.95 15.58
N VAL A 911 -36.35 12.46 16.80
CA VAL A 911 -36.11 11.76 18.07
C VAL A 911 -37.37 11.89 18.91
N GLY A 912 -37.99 10.76 19.24
CA GLY A 912 -39.28 10.71 19.90
C GLY A 912 -39.25 11.18 21.35
N LYS A 913 -40.43 11.61 21.86
CA LYS A 913 -40.60 12.10 23.23
C LYS A 913 -40.08 11.06 24.24
N LYS A 914 -39.33 11.53 25.25
CA LYS A 914 -38.75 10.72 26.32
C LYS A 914 -37.78 9.62 25.83
N ALA A 915 -37.29 9.65 24.58
CA ALA A 915 -36.35 8.67 24.02
C ALA A 915 -35.20 8.30 24.97
N PHE A 916 -34.65 9.27 25.70
CA PHE A 916 -33.54 9.06 26.64
C PHE A 916 -33.92 9.32 28.10
N LYS A 917 -35.21 9.23 28.46
CA LYS A 917 -35.67 9.47 29.85
C LYS A 917 -35.00 8.47 30.80
N GLY A 918 -34.25 8.95 31.79
CA GLY A 918 -33.57 8.10 32.76
C GLY A 918 -32.20 7.57 32.33
N VAL A 919 -31.69 7.98 31.16
CA VAL A 919 -30.29 7.80 30.77
C VAL A 919 -29.40 8.69 31.64
N SER A 920 -28.22 8.19 32.02
CA SER A 920 -27.29 8.92 32.90
C SER A 920 -26.86 10.26 32.32
N LYS A 921 -26.82 11.31 33.16
CA LYS A 921 -26.19 12.61 32.82
C LYS A 921 -24.69 12.47 32.52
N LYS A 922 -24.03 11.40 32.97
CA LYS A 922 -22.62 11.09 32.66
C LYS A 922 -22.46 10.47 31.25
N CYS A 923 -23.54 10.16 30.54
CA CYS A 923 -23.47 9.61 29.19
C CYS A 923 -22.88 10.64 28.22
N LYS A 924 -21.88 10.20 27.45
CA LYS A 924 -21.28 10.94 26.33
C LYS A 924 -21.89 10.44 25.03
N PHE A 925 -22.50 11.33 24.27
CA PHE A 925 -23.03 11.08 22.93
C PHE A 925 -22.03 11.65 21.91
N TYR A 926 -21.37 10.79 21.16
CA TYR A 926 -20.37 11.17 20.16
C TYR A 926 -21.03 11.28 18.79
N VAL A 927 -20.89 12.46 18.16
CA VAL A 927 -21.43 12.77 16.84
C VAL A 927 -20.38 13.51 15.99
N PRO A 928 -20.49 13.55 14.66
CA PRO A 928 -19.53 14.31 13.83
C PRO A 928 -19.51 15.80 14.17
N LYS A 929 -18.29 16.39 14.19
CA LYS A 929 -18.05 17.80 14.57
C LYS A 929 -18.98 18.76 13.81
N LYS A 930 -19.11 18.57 12.49
CA LYS A 930 -19.95 19.38 11.58
C LYS A 930 -21.45 19.38 11.95
N LEU A 931 -21.98 18.30 12.55
CA LEU A 931 -23.41 18.14 12.84
C LEU A 931 -23.77 18.31 14.33
N LYS A 932 -22.79 18.59 15.20
CA LYS A 932 -22.97 18.65 16.65
C LYS A 932 -24.13 19.56 17.10
N LYS A 933 -24.30 20.73 16.49
CA LYS A 933 -25.39 21.68 16.80
C LYS A 933 -26.77 21.10 16.44
N ALA A 934 -26.90 20.48 15.26
CA ALA A 934 -28.13 19.84 14.80
C ALA A 934 -28.53 18.68 15.72
N TYR A 935 -27.56 17.82 16.07
CA TYR A 935 -27.78 16.72 17.02
C TYR A 935 -28.14 17.21 18.42
N LYS A 936 -27.50 18.27 18.91
CA LYS A 936 -27.80 18.87 20.21
C LYS A 936 -29.27 19.29 20.31
N LYS A 937 -29.82 19.92 19.27
CA LYS A 937 -31.24 20.31 19.22
C LYS A 937 -32.15 19.08 19.28
N THR A 938 -31.94 18.10 18.40
CA THR A 938 -32.84 16.95 18.26
C THR A 938 -32.74 15.97 19.45
N LEU A 939 -31.55 15.69 19.98
CA LEU A 939 -31.36 14.80 21.12
C LEU A 939 -31.92 15.38 22.44
N LYS A 940 -31.79 16.70 22.65
CA LYS A 940 -32.40 17.38 23.80
C LYS A 940 -33.93 17.31 23.76
N LYS A 941 -34.56 17.46 22.59
CA LYS A 941 -36.02 17.25 22.42
C LYS A 941 -36.44 15.82 22.81
N GLY A 942 -35.58 14.84 22.56
CA GLY A 942 -35.73 13.45 23.00
C GLY A 942 -35.52 13.20 24.51
N GLY A 943 -35.18 14.22 25.29
CA GLY A 943 -34.93 14.12 26.72
C GLY A 943 -33.52 13.67 27.12
N PHE A 944 -32.53 13.75 26.22
CA PHE A 944 -31.13 13.46 26.55
C PHE A 944 -30.52 14.59 27.39
N LYS A 945 -29.96 14.25 28.55
CA LYS A 945 -29.37 15.19 29.52
C LYS A 945 -27.84 15.08 29.67
N GLY A 946 -27.19 14.23 28.88
CA GLY A 946 -25.74 14.00 28.92
C GLY A 946 -24.91 14.96 28.09
N LYS A 947 -23.59 14.76 28.07
CA LYS A 947 -22.66 15.55 27.23
C LYS A 947 -22.72 15.08 25.78
N ILE A 948 -22.87 16.00 24.85
CA ILE A 948 -22.79 15.74 23.40
C ILE A 948 -21.40 16.22 22.96
N LYS A 949 -20.55 15.27 22.55
CA LYS A 949 -19.16 15.51 22.18
C LYS A 949 -19.01 15.62 20.69
#